data_AF-A0A9X1MXR7-F1
#
_entry.id   AF-A0A9X1MXR7-F1
#
_cell.length_a   1.000
_cell.length_b   1.000
_cell.length_c   1.000
_cell.angle_alpha   90.00
_cell.angle_beta   90.00
_cell.angle_gamma   90.00
#
_symmetry.space_group_name_H-M   'P 1'
#
loop_
_entity.id
_entity.type
_entity.pdbx_description
1 polymer ?
#
loop_
_entity_poly.entity_id
_entity_poly.type
_entity_poly.pdbx_seq_one_letter_code
_entity_poly.pdbx_strand_id
1 'polypeptide(L)'
;MKKLPLLFLLFPGLVQAAWTASGIPGFKEQSPGLFVSETRLAKGTLPLNLKLEQACWQPAESIKLNQALSLKPCEGEAPAWRIFREGEYHVQIDTRSGTPTLTLSVNNEEQTAPTDITRQCPKWDGKPLTIDVSKTFAEGSEVRDFYSGSTATVKQGQITLMPAASSNGLLLLEPATTQQAPMFSWHNATVYFVLTDRFINGDPKNDNSYGRHKDGMQEIGTFHGGDLTGLTQKLDYLQQLGVNVLWISSPLEQIHGWVGGGTKGDFPHYAYHGYYTMDWTKLDANMGTEDELRTLVDEAHKRGIRVLFDIVMNHTGYATLADMQEYQFGALYLQGDELTKTLGKHWTDWKPGPGQSWHSFNDYINFNDSVAWQNWWGKNWIRTDIGNYDTPGFDDLTMSLAFLPDLKTENTQPAGLPVFYRHKPDTHAKEMAGYTVRNYLTHWLSQWVRDYGIDGFRVDTAKHVEKISWQQLKTQSVTALAEWKKANPDKKLDDAPFWMTGESWGHGVMKSDYYNSGFDAMINFDYQEQAAKAVDCLANIDLTWQQMATKLQDFNVLSYLSSHDTRLFREGGQRAAELLLLTPGAVQIFYGDETERPFGPTGSDPLQGTRSDMNWGQNIATLTHWQKISQFRARHPAIGAGKQNTLSMKQGYGFSREYADDKVMVVWAGNQ
;
A
#
# COMPACT_ATOMS: atom_id res chain seq x y z
N MET A 1 -8.63 64.07 -20.61
CA MET A 1 -9.94 63.71 -21.21
C MET A 1 -9.72 62.72 -22.36
N LYS A 2 -10.08 61.46 -22.15
CA LYS A 2 -10.69 60.54 -23.13
C LYS A 2 -11.00 59.24 -22.38
N LYS A 3 -12.29 58.92 -22.27
CA LYS A 3 -12.87 57.74 -21.64
C LYS A 3 -12.76 56.54 -22.60
N LEU A 4 -12.51 55.34 -22.09
CA LEU A 4 -12.80 54.04 -22.73
C LEU A 4 -13.05 53.02 -21.60
N PRO A 5 -13.82 51.93 -21.80
CA PRO A 5 -14.89 51.52 -20.91
C PRO A 5 -14.50 50.30 -20.06
N LEU A 6 -15.14 50.18 -18.91
CA LEU A 6 -15.09 49.00 -18.05
C LEU A 6 -15.78 47.83 -18.78
N LEU A 7 -15.01 46.84 -19.22
CA LEU A 7 -15.54 45.56 -19.72
C LEU A 7 -15.69 44.62 -18.51
N PHE A 8 -16.93 44.31 -18.13
CA PHE A 8 -17.24 43.24 -17.20
C PHE A 8 -16.84 41.91 -17.85
N LEU A 9 -15.75 41.29 -17.37
CA LEU A 9 -15.45 39.90 -17.64
C LEU A 9 -16.37 39.04 -16.77
N LEU A 10 -17.40 38.48 -17.41
CA LEU A 10 -18.14 37.33 -16.92
C LEU A 10 -17.14 36.19 -16.69
N PHE A 11 -16.96 35.77 -15.44
CA PHE A 11 -16.34 34.49 -15.14
C PHE A 11 -17.22 33.39 -15.78
N PRO A 12 -16.69 32.53 -16.67
CA PRO A 12 -17.36 31.27 -16.95
C PRO A 12 -17.38 30.51 -15.64
N GLY A 13 -18.57 30.19 -15.14
CA GLY A 13 -18.72 29.39 -13.94
C GLY A 13 -17.95 28.08 -14.10
N LEU A 14 -17.11 27.76 -13.10
CA LEU A 14 -16.63 26.42 -12.88
C LEU A 14 -17.86 25.51 -12.77
N VAL A 15 -18.18 24.80 -13.85
CA VAL A 15 -19.13 23.69 -13.78
C VAL A 15 -18.41 22.62 -12.98
N GLN A 16 -18.75 22.47 -11.70
CA GLN A 16 -18.35 21.29 -10.94
C GLN A 16 -18.95 20.07 -11.65
N ALA A 17 -18.11 19.10 -12.02
CA ALA A 17 -18.58 17.85 -12.59
C ALA A 17 -19.48 17.14 -11.56
N ALA A 18 -20.78 17.08 -11.84
CA ALA A 18 -21.78 16.61 -10.90
C ALA A 18 -22.31 15.25 -11.33
N TRP A 19 -22.05 14.23 -10.52
CA TRP A 19 -22.70 12.94 -10.67
C TRP A 19 -24.20 13.06 -10.42
N THR A 20 -25.01 12.37 -11.22
CA THR A 20 -26.46 12.30 -11.07
C THR A 20 -26.98 10.90 -11.35
N ALA A 21 -28.12 10.54 -10.75
CA ALA A 21 -28.80 9.29 -11.02
C ALA A 21 -30.32 9.47 -10.87
N SER A 22 -31.11 8.72 -11.64
CA SER A 22 -32.56 8.84 -11.58
C SER A 22 -33.08 8.35 -10.22
N GLY A 23 -33.93 9.15 -9.57
CA GLY A 23 -34.49 8.82 -8.26
C GLY A 23 -33.53 8.99 -7.08
N ILE A 24 -32.32 9.50 -7.30
CA ILE A 24 -31.31 9.78 -6.27
C ILE A 24 -30.96 11.28 -6.35
N PRO A 25 -30.92 12.03 -5.22
CA PRO A 25 -30.48 13.41 -5.21
C PRO A 25 -29.08 13.59 -5.82
N GLY A 26 -28.80 14.80 -6.33
CA GLY A 26 -27.48 15.13 -6.86
C GLY A 26 -26.37 14.86 -5.83
N PHE A 27 -25.26 14.32 -6.31
CA PHE A 27 -24.16 13.92 -5.44
C PHE A 27 -23.36 15.14 -4.98
N LYS A 28 -22.87 15.09 -3.74
CA LYS A 28 -21.95 16.09 -3.19
C LYS A 28 -20.55 15.50 -3.13
N GLU A 29 -19.57 16.26 -3.61
CA GLU A 29 -18.18 15.90 -3.44
C GLU A 29 -17.77 16.12 -1.96
N GLN A 30 -17.41 15.05 -1.27
CA GLN A 30 -16.99 15.09 0.14
C GLN A 30 -15.47 15.34 0.27
N SER A 31 -14.71 14.79 -0.68
CA SER A 31 -13.28 14.99 -0.86
C SER A 31 -12.95 14.79 -2.35
N PRO A 32 -11.81 15.26 -2.87
CA PRO A 32 -11.49 15.14 -4.29
C PRO A 32 -11.67 13.71 -4.82
N GLY A 33 -12.61 13.52 -5.74
CA GLY A 33 -12.92 12.22 -6.34
C GLY A 33 -13.82 11.30 -5.51
N LEU A 34 -14.40 11.76 -4.40
CA LEU A 34 -15.36 11.02 -3.59
C LEU A 34 -16.70 11.77 -3.53
N PHE A 35 -17.73 11.16 -4.10
CA PHE A 35 -19.06 11.74 -4.26
C PHE A 35 -20.09 10.93 -3.50
N VAL A 36 -20.93 11.58 -2.70
CA VAL A 36 -21.93 10.92 -1.86
C VAL A 36 -23.32 11.51 -2.08
N SER A 37 -24.33 10.65 -2.02
CA SER A 37 -25.74 11.04 -1.98
C SER A 37 -26.49 10.16 -0.99
N GLU A 38 -27.46 10.75 -0.30
CA GLU A 38 -28.31 10.04 0.66
C GLU A 38 -29.76 10.20 0.22
N THR A 39 -30.50 9.09 0.25
CA THR A 39 -31.89 9.10 -0.18
C THR A 39 -32.72 8.02 0.49
N ARG A 40 -33.94 8.39 0.86
CA ARG A 40 -34.94 7.46 1.32
C ARG A 40 -35.60 6.77 0.14
N LEU A 41 -35.50 5.45 0.06
CA LEU A 41 -36.08 4.66 -1.02
C LEU A 41 -37.13 3.70 -0.48
N ALA A 42 -38.26 3.59 -1.18
CA ALA A 42 -39.28 2.59 -0.91
C ALA A 42 -38.87 1.21 -1.45
N LYS A 43 -39.33 0.14 -0.79
CA LYS A 43 -39.12 -1.24 -1.26
C LYS A 43 -39.60 -1.38 -2.71
N GLY A 44 -38.76 -1.92 -3.57
CA GLY A 44 -39.04 -1.97 -5.00
C GLY A 44 -37.80 -2.31 -5.82
N THR A 45 -37.81 -1.90 -7.08
CA THR A 45 -36.67 -2.04 -7.99
C THR A 45 -36.43 -0.71 -8.67
N LEU A 46 -35.18 -0.24 -8.66
CA LEU A 46 -34.77 1.02 -9.27
C LEU A 46 -33.73 0.75 -10.36
N PRO A 47 -33.97 1.10 -11.63
CA PRO A 47 -32.93 1.04 -12.66
C PRO A 47 -31.81 2.04 -12.33
N LEU A 48 -30.57 1.57 -12.29
CA LEU A 48 -29.44 2.36 -11.82
C LEU A 48 -28.45 2.68 -12.94
N ASN A 49 -28.66 3.84 -13.56
CA ASN A 49 -27.67 4.49 -14.41
C ASN A 49 -27.19 5.78 -13.73
N LEU A 50 -25.87 5.92 -13.67
CA LEU A 50 -25.19 7.08 -13.15
C LEU A 50 -24.73 7.93 -14.34
N LYS A 51 -24.79 9.25 -14.21
CA LYS A 51 -24.30 10.18 -15.23
C LYS A 51 -23.25 11.09 -14.63
N LEU A 52 -22.13 11.20 -15.34
CA LEU A 52 -21.14 12.25 -15.12
C LEU A 52 -21.13 13.11 -16.37
N GLU A 53 -21.63 14.34 -16.25
CA GLU A 53 -21.84 15.24 -17.38
C GLU A 53 -22.70 14.59 -18.49
N GLN A 54 -22.09 14.23 -19.63
CA GLN A 54 -22.75 13.55 -20.76
C GLN A 54 -22.50 12.03 -20.79
N ALA A 55 -21.55 11.53 -20.03
CA ALA A 55 -21.20 10.11 -20.00
C ALA A 55 -22.16 9.33 -19.09
N CYS A 56 -22.62 8.17 -19.58
CA CYS A 56 -23.46 7.24 -18.82
C CYS A 56 -22.63 6.08 -18.30
N TRP A 57 -22.82 5.77 -17.02
CA TRP A 57 -22.14 4.71 -16.29
C TRP A 57 -23.15 3.77 -15.64
N GLN A 58 -22.80 2.48 -15.59
CA GLN A 58 -23.59 1.43 -14.93
C GLN A 58 -22.68 0.44 -14.19
N PRO A 59 -23.17 -0.25 -13.15
CA PRO A 59 -22.40 -1.32 -12.49
C PRO A 59 -21.96 -2.41 -13.47
N ALA A 60 -20.68 -2.81 -13.39
CA ALA A 60 -20.12 -3.89 -14.22
C ALA A 60 -20.62 -5.28 -13.80
N GLU A 61 -21.03 -5.42 -12.53
CA GLU A 61 -21.53 -6.67 -11.95
C GLU A 61 -22.93 -6.50 -11.35
N SER A 62 -23.51 -7.61 -10.88
CA SER A 62 -24.79 -7.61 -10.17
C SER A 62 -24.74 -6.72 -8.94
N ILE A 63 -25.75 -5.87 -8.77
CA ILE A 63 -25.79 -4.91 -7.67
C ILE A 63 -25.92 -5.64 -6.32
N LYS A 64 -24.91 -5.45 -5.46
CA LYS A 64 -24.85 -5.94 -4.09
C LYS A 64 -24.60 -4.77 -3.14
N LEU A 65 -25.21 -4.82 -1.95
CA LEU A 65 -25.04 -3.79 -0.94
C LEU A 65 -23.74 -3.99 -0.16
N ASN A 66 -23.17 -2.88 0.32
CA ASN A 66 -21.93 -2.83 1.10
C ASN A 66 -20.72 -3.46 0.38
N GLN A 67 -20.72 -3.38 -0.95
CA GLN A 67 -19.63 -3.81 -1.81
C GLN A 67 -19.34 -2.69 -2.81
N ALA A 68 -18.05 -2.42 -3.04
CA ALA A 68 -17.63 -1.54 -4.13
C ALA A 68 -17.79 -2.28 -5.47
N LEU A 69 -18.50 -1.66 -6.41
CA LEU A 69 -18.76 -2.19 -7.74
C LEU A 69 -18.09 -1.30 -8.77
N SER A 70 -17.19 -1.84 -9.61
CA SER A 70 -16.65 -1.09 -10.76
C SER A 70 -17.79 -0.60 -11.66
N LEU A 71 -17.69 0.64 -12.13
CA LEU A 71 -18.60 1.22 -13.11
C LEU A 71 -17.99 1.08 -14.50
N LYS A 72 -18.84 0.76 -15.47
CA LYS A 72 -18.51 0.72 -16.90
C LYS A 72 -19.45 1.64 -17.69
N PRO A 73 -19.09 2.03 -18.93
CA PRO A 73 -20.03 2.71 -19.82
C PRO A 73 -21.35 1.95 -19.94
N CYS A 74 -22.46 2.70 -20.02
CA CYS A 74 -23.79 2.10 -20.17
C CYS A 74 -23.89 1.30 -21.48
N GLU A 75 -24.37 0.07 -21.36
CA GLU A 75 -24.60 -0.88 -22.45
C GLU A 75 -25.91 -1.63 -22.16
N GLY A 76 -26.84 -1.66 -23.11
CA GLY A 76 -28.11 -2.36 -22.95
C GLY A 76 -29.06 -1.71 -21.94
N GLU A 77 -29.88 -2.52 -21.28
CA GLU A 77 -30.82 -2.06 -20.25
C GLU A 77 -30.11 -1.79 -18.92
N ALA A 78 -30.56 -0.75 -18.22
CA ALA A 78 -30.01 -0.35 -16.94
C ALA A 78 -30.09 -1.49 -15.89
N PRO A 79 -28.99 -1.81 -15.18
CA PRO A 79 -29.00 -2.77 -14.11
C PRO A 79 -30.03 -2.41 -13.04
N ALA A 80 -30.86 -3.40 -12.69
CA ALA A 80 -31.96 -3.23 -11.75
C ALA A 80 -31.47 -3.36 -10.30
N TRP A 81 -31.45 -2.27 -9.55
CA TRP A 81 -31.17 -2.29 -8.12
C TRP A 81 -32.42 -2.72 -7.34
N ARG A 82 -32.36 -3.91 -6.75
CA ARG A 82 -33.42 -4.42 -5.88
C ARG A 82 -33.34 -3.79 -4.49
N ILE A 83 -34.28 -2.91 -4.18
CA ILE A 83 -34.45 -2.27 -2.87
C ILE A 83 -35.27 -3.23 -2.00
N PHE A 84 -34.60 -3.96 -1.11
CA PHE A 84 -35.20 -5.07 -0.36
C PHE A 84 -36.13 -4.61 0.78
N ARG A 85 -35.94 -3.38 1.29
CA ARG A 85 -36.80 -2.73 2.29
C ARG A 85 -36.83 -1.22 2.10
N GLU A 86 -37.85 -0.57 2.61
CA GLU A 86 -37.84 0.89 2.76
C GLU A 86 -36.75 1.30 3.76
N GLY A 87 -36.03 2.38 3.47
CA GLY A 87 -35.02 2.92 4.40
C GLY A 87 -34.20 4.05 3.80
N GLU A 88 -33.28 4.59 4.59
CA GLU A 88 -32.27 5.55 4.14
C GLU A 88 -31.11 4.79 3.50
N TYR A 89 -30.83 5.09 2.24
CA TYR A 89 -29.74 4.51 1.47
C TYR A 89 -28.65 5.55 1.25
N HIS A 90 -27.41 5.10 1.40
CA HIS A 90 -26.23 5.89 1.10
C HIS A 90 -25.59 5.36 -0.19
N VAL A 91 -25.33 6.28 -1.12
CA VAL A 91 -24.84 6.01 -2.47
C VAL A 91 -23.51 6.75 -2.61
N GLN A 92 -22.42 6.01 -2.71
CA GLN A 92 -21.08 6.55 -2.80
C GLN A 92 -20.47 6.21 -4.16
N ILE A 93 -19.91 7.21 -4.84
CA ILE A 93 -19.11 7.04 -6.05
C ILE A 93 -17.68 7.48 -5.74
N ASP A 94 -16.72 6.60 -5.99
CA ASP A 94 -15.30 6.85 -5.79
C ASP A 94 -14.54 6.76 -7.11
N THR A 95 -13.97 7.86 -7.56
CA THR A 95 -13.21 7.97 -8.80
C THR A 95 -11.69 7.97 -8.57
N ARG A 96 -11.24 7.77 -7.32
CA ARG A 96 -9.81 7.83 -6.96
C ARG A 96 -9.01 6.63 -7.50
N SER A 97 -9.67 5.53 -7.85
CA SER A 97 -9.10 4.31 -8.45
C SER A 97 -8.78 4.39 -9.95
N GLY A 98 -9.03 5.52 -10.63
CA GLY A 98 -8.96 5.60 -12.10
C GLY A 98 -10.20 5.01 -12.81
N THR A 99 -10.70 3.87 -12.36
CA THR A 99 -12.05 3.36 -12.71
C THR A 99 -13.05 3.79 -11.64
N PRO A 100 -14.13 4.53 -11.97
CA PRO A 100 -15.16 4.89 -10.99
C PRO A 100 -15.79 3.65 -10.36
N THR A 101 -15.96 3.66 -9.03
CA THR A 101 -16.64 2.58 -8.30
C THR A 101 -17.88 3.11 -7.60
N LEU A 102 -18.88 2.25 -7.43
CA LEU A 102 -20.14 2.52 -6.75
C LEU A 102 -20.27 1.63 -5.51
N THR A 103 -20.51 2.23 -4.35
CA THR A 103 -20.90 1.52 -3.13
C THR A 103 -22.30 1.94 -2.73
N LEU A 104 -23.19 0.96 -2.56
CA LEU A 104 -24.56 1.16 -2.09
C LEU A 104 -24.69 0.58 -0.69
N SER A 105 -25.01 1.38 0.30
CA SER A 105 -25.26 0.91 1.67
C SER A 105 -26.64 1.33 2.15
N VAL A 106 -27.15 0.64 3.16
CA VAL A 106 -28.38 1.01 3.84
C VAL A 106 -27.99 1.44 5.23
N ASN A 107 -28.41 2.64 5.63
CA ASN A 107 -28.39 3.01 7.02
C ASN A 107 -29.38 2.07 7.71
N ASN A 108 -28.85 1.10 8.47
CA ASN A 108 -29.67 0.42 9.44
C ASN A 108 -30.12 1.52 10.41
N GLU A 109 -31.43 1.80 10.47
CA GLU A 109 -32.01 2.26 11.73
C GLU A 109 -31.40 1.36 12.79
N GLU A 110 -30.71 2.03 13.72
CA GLU A 110 -29.78 1.48 14.69
C GLU A 110 -30.10 0.02 14.97
N GLN A 111 -29.22 -0.89 14.52
CA GLN A 111 -29.10 -2.15 15.23
C GLN A 111 -28.96 -1.75 16.68
N THR A 112 -29.97 -2.05 17.48
CA THR A 112 -30.01 -1.79 18.90
C THR A 112 -28.67 -2.22 19.46
N ALA A 113 -27.82 -1.21 19.68
CA ALA A 113 -26.54 -1.41 20.31
C ALA A 113 -26.84 -2.16 21.61
N PRO A 114 -26.09 -3.21 21.96
CA PRO A 114 -26.10 -3.68 23.34
C PRO A 114 -25.79 -2.45 24.20
N THR A 115 -26.80 -1.97 24.93
CA THR A 115 -26.75 -0.95 25.99
C THR A 115 -25.66 0.11 25.83
N ASP A 116 -26.04 1.27 25.29
CA ASP A 116 -25.51 2.62 25.58
C ASP A 116 -24.22 2.66 26.44
N ILE A 117 -23.11 2.17 25.89
CA ILE A 117 -21.79 2.60 26.36
C ILE A 117 -21.64 3.95 25.70
N THR A 118 -22.08 5.01 26.38
CA THR A 118 -21.84 6.37 25.92
C THR A 118 -20.31 6.50 25.80
N ARG A 119 -19.79 6.48 24.58
CA ARG A 119 -18.36 6.66 24.28
C ARG A 119 -18.04 8.14 24.47
N GLN A 120 -18.02 8.57 25.73
CA GLN A 120 -17.66 9.93 26.08
C GLN A 120 -16.17 10.12 25.81
N CYS A 121 -15.80 11.25 25.22
CA CYS A 121 -14.39 11.59 25.13
C CYS A 121 -13.90 12.00 26.52
N PRO A 122 -13.17 11.13 27.24
CA PRO A 122 -12.84 11.40 28.61
C PRO A 122 -11.76 12.50 28.66
N LYS A 123 -11.84 13.33 29.71
CA LYS A 123 -10.72 14.20 30.09
C LYS A 123 -10.09 13.63 31.34
N TRP A 124 -8.79 13.39 31.30
CA TRP A 124 -8.04 12.84 32.41
C TRP A 124 -7.74 13.94 33.45
N ASP A 125 -7.97 13.66 34.73
CA ASP A 125 -7.73 14.59 35.83
C ASP A 125 -6.31 14.48 36.43
N GLY A 126 -5.43 13.70 35.80
CA GLY A 126 -4.06 13.46 36.24
C GLY A 126 -3.94 12.54 37.46
N LYS A 127 -5.02 11.84 37.85
CA LYS A 127 -5.01 10.91 39.00
C LYS A 127 -4.92 9.44 38.56
N PRO A 128 -4.52 8.53 39.46
CA PRO A 128 -4.57 7.10 39.19
C PRO A 128 -5.98 6.63 38.82
N LEU A 129 -6.07 5.72 37.87
CA LEU A 129 -7.31 5.08 37.42
C LEU A 129 -7.54 3.80 38.22
N THR A 130 -8.75 3.63 38.75
CA THR A 130 -9.21 2.35 39.28
C THR A 130 -10.02 1.63 38.22
N ILE A 131 -9.56 0.44 37.83
CA ILE A 131 -10.04 -0.30 36.65
C ILE A 131 -10.58 -1.64 37.12
N ASP A 132 -11.78 -2.01 36.68
CA ASP A 132 -12.31 -3.36 36.83
C ASP A 132 -11.62 -4.27 35.80
N VAL A 133 -10.86 -5.22 36.31
CA VAL A 133 -10.11 -6.19 35.51
C VAL A 133 -10.60 -7.62 35.70
N SER A 134 -11.67 -7.82 36.48
CA SER A 134 -12.16 -9.13 36.92
C SER A 134 -12.51 -10.09 35.78
N LYS A 135 -12.88 -9.55 34.61
CA LYS A 135 -13.18 -10.33 33.40
C LYS A 135 -11.96 -10.76 32.61
N THR A 136 -10.79 -10.16 32.86
CA THR A 136 -9.55 -10.40 32.11
C THR A 136 -8.48 -11.06 32.97
N PHE A 137 -8.36 -10.64 34.24
CA PHE A 137 -7.35 -11.12 35.17
C PHE A 137 -8.00 -11.66 36.46
N ALA A 138 -7.50 -12.79 36.95
CA ALA A 138 -8.03 -13.45 38.15
C ALA A 138 -7.71 -12.67 39.44
N GLU A 139 -8.57 -12.80 40.45
CA GLU A 139 -8.32 -12.25 41.79
C GLU A 139 -6.96 -12.72 42.34
N GLY A 140 -6.18 -11.82 42.93
CA GLY A 140 -4.85 -12.10 43.48
C GLY A 140 -3.72 -12.20 42.44
N SER A 141 -4.01 -12.14 41.14
CA SER A 141 -2.97 -12.07 40.11
C SER A 141 -2.24 -10.72 40.13
N GLU A 142 -0.98 -10.71 39.70
CA GLU A 142 -0.22 -9.48 39.50
C GLU A 142 -0.34 -9.02 38.05
N VAL A 143 -0.80 -7.79 37.87
CA VAL A 143 -0.99 -7.14 36.56
C VAL A 143 0.06 -6.04 36.41
N ARG A 144 0.68 -5.98 35.24
CA ARG A 144 1.67 -4.97 34.87
C ARG A 144 1.08 -4.03 33.82
N ASP A 145 1.31 -2.73 33.98
CA ASP A 145 1.26 -1.81 32.84
C ASP A 145 2.58 -1.89 32.08
N PHE A 146 2.58 -2.48 30.88
CA PHE A 146 3.77 -2.62 30.03
C PHE A 146 4.42 -1.27 29.69
N TYR A 147 3.61 -0.21 29.60
CA TYR A 147 4.11 1.10 29.23
C TYR A 147 5.04 1.66 30.33
N SER A 148 4.54 1.77 31.56
CA SER A 148 5.28 2.31 32.73
C SER A 148 6.18 1.28 33.44
N GLY A 149 5.87 -0.01 33.33
CA GLY A 149 6.47 -1.09 34.11
C GLY A 149 5.89 -1.25 35.52
N SER A 150 4.93 -0.42 35.92
CA SER A 150 4.30 -0.50 37.24
C SER A 150 3.42 -1.74 37.37
N THR A 151 3.39 -2.36 38.56
CA THR A 151 2.54 -3.53 38.83
C THR A 151 1.50 -3.24 39.92
N ALA A 152 0.39 -3.97 39.86
CA ALA A 152 -0.67 -3.96 40.87
C ALA A 152 -1.27 -5.37 41.02
N THR A 153 -1.60 -5.75 42.25
CA THR A 153 -2.33 -6.99 42.53
C THR A 153 -3.83 -6.77 42.38
N VAL A 154 -4.52 -7.67 41.67
CA VAL A 154 -5.99 -7.66 41.56
C VAL A 154 -6.60 -7.87 42.94
N LYS A 155 -7.36 -6.88 43.41
CA LYS A 155 -8.09 -6.91 44.68
C LYS A 155 -9.55 -6.54 44.45
N GLN A 156 -10.47 -7.40 44.88
CA GLN A 156 -11.91 -7.23 44.63
C GLN A 156 -12.23 -7.02 43.14
N GLY A 157 -11.49 -7.72 42.26
CA GLY A 157 -11.62 -7.59 40.82
C GLY A 157 -11.03 -6.31 40.21
N GLN A 158 -10.37 -5.45 41.00
CA GLN A 158 -9.88 -4.15 40.56
C GLN A 158 -8.37 -3.99 40.73
N ILE A 159 -7.79 -3.08 39.94
CA ILE A 159 -6.44 -2.53 40.14
C ILE A 159 -6.49 -1.01 40.10
N THR A 160 -5.47 -0.37 40.68
CA THR A 160 -5.28 1.08 40.58
C THR A 160 -3.88 1.38 40.08
N LEU A 161 -3.76 2.06 38.94
CA LEU A 161 -2.47 2.42 38.32
C LEU A 161 -2.51 3.84 37.75
N MET A 162 -1.33 4.46 37.65
CA MET A 162 -1.13 5.77 37.06
C MET A 162 -0.60 5.63 35.63
N PRO A 163 -1.29 6.14 34.59
CA PRO A 163 -0.70 6.23 33.25
C PRO A 163 0.63 6.99 33.28
N ALA A 164 1.64 6.50 32.55
CA ALA A 164 2.92 7.20 32.45
C ALA A 164 2.72 8.58 31.78
N ALA A 165 3.52 9.58 32.16
CA ALA A 165 3.41 10.93 31.60
C ALA A 165 3.53 10.95 30.06
N SER A 166 4.35 10.07 29.49
CA SER A 166 4.58 9.94 28.04
C SER A 166 3.67 8.93 27.34
N SER A 167 2.64 8.40 28.01
CA SER A 167 1.73 7.37 27.46
C SER A 167 0.50 7.94 26.75
N ASN A 168 0.33 9.27 26.74
CA ASN A 168 -0.92 9.93 26.33
C ASN A 168 -2.17 9.43 27.08
N GLY A 169 -1.97 9.03 28.34
CA GLY A 169 -3.02 8.48 29.20
C GLY A 169 -3.29 6.98 28.97
N LEU A 170 -2.46 6.27 28.21
CA LEU A 170 -2.59 4.83 28.02
C LEU A 170 -2.06 4.01 29.21
N LEU A 171 -2.76 2.92 29.47
CA LEU A 171 -2.31 1.78 30.26
C LEU A 171 -2.41 0.53 29.38
N LEU A 172 -1.31 -0.20 29.25
CA LEU A 172 -1.18 -1.43 28.46
C LEU A 172 -1.04 -2.60 29.42
N LEU A 173 -2.17 -3.16 29.86
CA LEU A 173 -2.22 -4.11 30.95
C LEU A 173 -2.03 -5.55 30.46
N GLU A 174 -1.10 -6.26 31.09
CA GLU A 174 -0.80 -7.69 30.89
C GLU A 174 -0.54 -8.38 32.24
N PRO A 175 -0.49 -9.73 32.29
CA PRO A 175 0.03 -10.43 33.46
C PRO A 175 1.50 -10.04 33.75
N ALA A 176 1.87 -9.84 35.01
CA ALA A 176 3.25 -9.48 35.36
C ALA A 176 4.25 -10.62 35.10
N THR A 177 3.79 -11.86 35.22
CA THR A 177 4.55 -13.08 34.89
C THR A 177 4.15 -13.64 33.53
N THR A 178 4.42 -12.91 32.46
CA THR A 178 4.24 -13.44 31.09
C THR A 178 5.48 -14.28 30.71
N GLN A 179 5.33 -15.61 30.76
CA GLN A 179 6.43 -16.58 30.65
C GLN A 179 6.77 -17.06 29.23
N GLN A 180 5.91 -16.84 28.24
CA GLN A 180 6.15 -17.33 26.87
C GLN A 180 6.69 -16.24 25.94
N ALA A 181 7.65 -16.62 25.10
CA ALA A 181 8.00 -15.84 23.93
C ALA A 181 6.77 -15.81 23.00
N PRO A 182 6.38 -14.64 22.48
CA PRO A 182 5.24 -14.54 21.58
C PRO A 182 5.48 -15.41 20.35
N MET A 183 4.52 -16.28 20.04
CA MET A 183 4.51 -16.97 18.75
C MET A 183 4.09 -15.97 17.67
N PHE A 184 4.86 -15.90 16.58
CA PHE A 184 4.50 -15.05 15.46
C PHE A 184 3.13 -15.44 14.88
N SER A 185 2.33 -14.44 14.50
CA SER A 185 1.07 -14.63 13.80
C SER A 185 0.91 -13.55 12.73
N TRP A 186 0.60 -13.96 11.50
CA TRP A 186 0.28 -13.02 10.42
C TRP A 186 -0.93 -12.13 10.77
N HIS A 187 -1.89 -12.60 11.58
CA HIS A 187 -3.02 -11.80 12.06
C HIS A 187 -2.62 -10.67 13.03
N ASN A 188 -1.38 -10.68 13.51
CA ASN A 188 -0.81 -9.65 14.38
C ASN A 188 0.50 -9.06 13.81
N ALA A 189 0.78 -9.28 12.52
CA ALA A 189 2.01 -8.78 11.90
C ALA A 189 2.10 -7.25 12.01
N THR A 190 3.31 -6.76 12.27
CA THR A 190 3.69 -5.35 12.19
C THR A 190 4.68 -5.25 11.04
N VAL A 191 4.14 -4.90 9.87
CA VAL A 191 4.89 -4.69 8.64
C VAL A 191 5.49 -3.30 8.66
N TYR A 192 6.78 -3.18 8.37
CA TYR A 192 7.44 -1.89 8.13
C TYR A 192 7.71 -1.78 6.63
N PHE A 193 6.95 -0.91 5.96
CA PHE A 193 7.14 -0.64 4.54
C PHE A 193 8.15 0.48 4.35
N VAL A 194 9.22 0.16 3.64
CA VAL A 194 10.29 1.09 3.31
C VAL A 194 10.42 1.28 1.81
N LEU A 195 10.45 2.54 1.37
CA LEU A 195 11.01 2.88 0.07
C LEU A 195 12.53 2.81 0.20
N THR A 196 13.13 1.72 -0.26
CA THR A 196 14.55 1.40 -0.02
C THR A 196 15.47 2.58 -0.34
N ASP A 197 15.28 3.18 -1.53
CA ASP A 197 16.06 4.33 -2.01
C ASP A 197 16.03 5.57 -1.08
N ARG A 198 14.97 5.73 -0.30
CA ARG A 198 14.70 6.91 0.54
C ARG A 198 15.03 6.70 2.01
N PHE A 199 15.56 5.53 2.37
CA PHE A 199 15.73 5.15 3.77
C PHE A 199 17.13 5.42 4.31
N ILE A 200 18.14 4.75 3.78
CA ILE A 200 19.53 4.97 4.16
C ILE A 200 20.49 4.45 3.09
N ASN A 201 21.41 5.32 2.67
CA ASN A 201 22.52 4.96 1.79
C ASN A 201 23.63 4.29 2.59
N GLY A 202 23.84 3.00 2.32
CA GLY A 202 24.81 2.14 2.99
C GLY A 202 26.08 1.91 2.16
N ASP A 203 25.98 1.94 0.83
CA ASP A 203 27.11 1.86 -0.10
C ASP A 203 27.00 2.89 -1.24
N PRO A 204 27.61 4.07 -1.10
CA PRO A 204 27.58 5.12 -2.12
C PRO A 204 28.21 4.73 -3.47
N LYS A 205 28.90 3.58 -3.56
CA LYS A 205 29.49 3.11 -4.82
C LYS A 205 28.44 2.73 -5.86
N ASN A 206 27.23 2.37 -5.44
CA ASN A 206 26.16 1.92 -6.33
C ASN A 206 25.19 3.06 -6.75
N ASP A 207 25.35 4.27 -6.19
CA ASP A 207 24.47 5.44 -6.39
C ASP A 207 24.23 5.80 -7.86
N ASN A 208 25.24 5.61 -8.72
CA ASN A 208 25.22 6.03 -10.12
C ASN A 208 25.15 4.84 -11.10
N SER A 209 24.59 3.71 -10.65
CA SER A 209 24.42 2.52 -11.50
C SER A 209 23.69 2.87 -12.80
N TYR A 210 24.08 2.20 -13.89
CA TYR A 210 23.57 2.44 -15.24
C TYR A 210 23.73 3.88 -15.78
N GLY A 211 24.57 4.70 -15.15
CA GLY A 211 24.75 6.12 -15.56
C GLY A 211 23.63 7.05 -15.07
N ARG A 212 22.76 6.55 -14.17
CA ARG A 212 21.76 7.38 -13.48
C ARG A 212 22.48 8.45 -12.66
N HIS A 213 21.91 9.65 -12.65
CA HIS A 213 22.52 10.79 -11.98
C HIS A 213 21.47 11.74 -11.39
N LYS A 214 21.93 12.50 -10.40
CA LYS A 214 21.21 13.60 -9.77
C LYS A 214 20.87 14.70 -10.79
N ASP A 215 19.70 15.31 -10.68
CA ASP A 215 19.23 16.37 -11.57
C ASP A 215 19.86 17.75 -11.25
N GLY A 216 20.47 17.89 -10.07
CA GLY A 216 21.09 19.10 -9.55
C GLY A 216 20.07 20.14 -9.05
N MET A 217 18.81 19.74 -8.89
CA MET A 217 17.68 20.59 -8.54
C MET A 217 17.04 20.13 -7.22
N GLN A 218 15.79 19.67 -7.26
CA GLN A 218 15.07 19.20 -6.08
C GLN A 218 15.11 17.68 -5.93
N GLU A 219 15.68 16.95 -6.91
CA GLU A 219 15.84 15.50 -6.87
C GLU A 219 14.51 14.74 -6.67
N ILE A 220 13.39 15.30 -7.16
CA ILE A 220 12.04 14.78 -6.90
C ILE A 220 11.93 13.31 -7.30
N GLY A 221 12.37 13.01 -8.53
CA GLY A 221 12.26 11.70 -9.16
C GLY A 221 13.61 11.00 -9.38
N THR A 222 14.68 11.39 -8.70
CA THR A 222 15.98 10.73 -8.84
C THR A 222 16.22 9.70 -7.73
N PHE A 223 17.25 8.87 -7.89
CA PHE A 223 17.73 7.95 -6.86
C PHE A 223 18.48 8.73 -5.77
N HIS A 224 18.19 8.44 -4.50
CA HIS A 224 18.80 9.01 -3.31
C HIS A 224 19.86 8.10 -2.67
N GLY A 225 19.98 6.88 -3.18
CA GLY A 225 21.08 5.96 -2.88
C GLY A 225 20.79 5.02 -1.72
N GLY A 226 19.55 4.98 -1.22
CA GLY A 226 19.19 3.99 -0.22
C GLY A 226 19.21 2.56 -0.77
N ASP A 227 19.80 1.63 -0.02
CA ASP A 227 20.19 0.32 -0.53
C ASP A 227 20.05 -0.82 0.51
N LEU A 228 20.30 -2.06 0.07
CA LEU A 228 20.18 -3.28 0.91
C LEU A 228 21.20 -3.31 2.05
N THR A 229 22.40 -2.74 1.85
CA THR A 229 23.43 -2.64 2.88
C THR A 229 22.99 -1.67 3.99
N GLY A 230 22.45 -0.52 3.63
CA GLY A 230 21.87 0.45 4.55
C GLY A 230 20.68 -0.13 5.32
N LEU A 231 19.78 -0.85 4.64
CA LEU A 231 18.68 -1.57 5.29
C LEU A 231 19.19 -2.57 6.33
N THR A 232 20.22 -3.35 5.99
CA THR A 232 20.84 -4.32 6.89
C THR A 232 21.36 -3.64 8.16
N GLN A 233 21.98 -2.46 8.04
CA GLN A 233 22.47 -1.67 9.18
C GLN A 233 21.36 -1.17 10.12
N LYS A 234 20.10 -1.19 9.69
CA LYS A 234 18.94 -0.69 10.46
C LYS A 234 18.03 -1.79 11.00
N LEU A 235 18.38 -3.06 10.82
CA LEU A 235 17.56 -4.16 11.37
C LEU A 235 17.44 -4.11 12.90
N ASP A 236 18.48 -3.67 13.63
CA ASP A 236 18.40 -3.48 15.09
C ASP A 236 17.39 -2.38 15.46
N TYR A 237 17.34 -1.30 14.67
CA TYR A 237 16.36 -0.23 14.86
C TYR A 237 14.93 -0.75 14.65
N LEU A 238 14.71 -1.54 13.59
CA LEU A 238 13.39 -2.15 13.32
C LEU A 238 12.99 -3.16 14.40
N GLN A 239 13.93 -3.98 14.88
CA GLN A 239 13.69 -4.90 15.98
C GLN A 239 13.31 -4.15 17.26
N GLN A 240 14.01 -3.06 17.59
CA GLN A 240 13.67 -2.20 18.74
C GLN A 240 12.33 -1.49 18.57
N LEU A 241 11.93 -1.18 17.33
CA LEU A 241 10.59 -0.69 17.00
C LEU A 241 9.50 -1.75 17.18
N GLY A 242 9.82 -3.04 17.31
CA GLY A 242 8.83 -4.12 17.44
C GLY A 242 8.28 -4.60 16.10
N VAL A 243 8.97 -4.27 15.01
CA VAL A 243 8.68 -4.76 13.67
C VAL A 243 9.05 -6.23 13.59
N ASN A 244 8.19 -7.05 12.96
CA ASN A 244 8.44 -8.46 12.71
C ASN A 244 8.33 -8.85 11.23
N VAL A 245 8.05 -7.88 10.36
CA VAL A 245 8.04 -8.03 8.91
C VAL A 245 8.57 -6.75 8.26
N LEU A 246 9.59 -6.87 7.41
CA LEU A 246 10.14 -5.80 6.58
C LEU A 246 9.61 -5.96 5.16
N TRP A 247 8.88 -4.97 4.65
CA TRP A 247 8.50 -4.89 3.24
C TRP A 247 9.38 -3.85 2.56
N ILE A 248 10.15 -4.28 1.57
CA ILE A 248 11.01 -3.41 0.75
C ILE A 248 10.37 -3.13 -0.61
N SER A 249 10.65 -1.96 -1.19
CA SER A 249 10.44 -1.69 -2.62
C SER A 249 10.92 -2.86 -3.49
N SER A 250 10.28 -3.07 -4.64
CA SER A 250 10.71 -4.12 -5.57
C SER A 250 12.20 -3.98 -5.85
N PRO A 251 13.01 -4.99 -5.50
CA PRO A 251 14.45 -4.90 -5.64
C PRO A 251 14.93 -5.34 -7.02
N LEU A 252 13.99 -5.72 -7.90
CA LEU A 252 14.25 -6.23 -9.24
C LEU A 252 14.78 -5.12 -10.15
N GLU A 253 15.53 -5.48 -11.18
CA GLU A 253 16.13 -4.52 -12.10
C GLU A 253 15.07 -3.66 -12.81
N GLN A 254 15.23 -2.35 -12.69
CA GLN A 254 14.35 -1.35 -13.27
C GLN A 254 14.93 -0.78 -14.57
N ILE A 255 14.12 -0.06 -15.35
CA ILE A 255 14.60 0.70 -16.53
C ILE A 255 15.81 1.58 -16.19
N HIS A 256 16.78 1.70 -17.09
CA HIS A 256 18.05 2.35 -16.77
C HIS A 256 17.96 3.88 -16.84
N GLY A 257 17.09 4.39 -17.71
CA GLY A 257 16.89 5.83 -17.92
C GLY A 257 15.79 6.45 -17.07
N TRP A 258 15.37 7.64 -17.49
CA TRP A 258 14.29 8.42 -16.90
C TRP A 258 13.16 8.65 -17.91
N VAL A 259 11.97 8.98 -17.40
CA VAL A 259 10.85 9.55 -18.17
C VAL A 259 10.49 10.95 -17.65
N GLY A 260 9.59 11.66 -18.31
CA GLY A 260 9.10 12.95 -17.80
C GLY A 260 8.23 12.77 -16.55
N GLY A 261 8.64 13.41 -15.45
CA GLY A 261 7.95 13.34 -14.16
C GLY A 261 6.75 14.28 -14.06
N GLY A 262 5.67 13.76 -13.46
CA GLY A 262 4.44 14.50 -13.21
C GLY A 262 3.68 14.92 -14.47
N THR A 263 2.54 15.56 -14.25
CA THR A 263 1.61 15.94 -15.35
C THR A 263 2.22 16.95 -16.33
N LYS A 264 3.32 17.63 -15.96
CA LYS A 264 4.01 18.63 -16.80
C LYS A 264 5.37 18.19 -17.31
N GLY A 265 5.92 17.06 -16.85
CA GLY A 265 7.28 16.65 -17.20
C GLY A 265 8.31 17.59 -16.60
N ASP A 266 8.08 18.07 -15.38
CA ASP A 266 8.86 19.17 -14.77
C ASP A 266 10.12 18.70 -14.03
N PHE A 267 10.35 17.40 -13.95
CA PHE A 267 11.57 16.77 -13.42
C PHE A 267 11.83 15.43 -14.13
N PRO A 268 13.07 14.91 -14.16
CA PRO A 268 13.33 13.55 -14.64
C PRO A 268 12.84 12.54 -13.61
N HIS A 269 12.13 11.52 -14.06
CA HIS A 269 11.55 10.49 -13.20
C HIS A 269 12.20 9.14 -13.50
N TYR A 270 13.09 8.75 -12.61
CA TYR A 270 13.72 7.44 -12.59
C TYR A 270 12.89 6.45 -11.78
N ALA A 271 13.16 5.17 -11.97
CA ALA A 271 12.47 4.07 -11.33
C ALA A 271 12.87 3.82 -9.86
N TYR A 272 13.21 4.86 -9.09
CA TYR A 272 13.71 4.76 -7.70
C TYR A 272 12.74 4.04 -6.76
N HIS A 273 11.45 4.03 -7.11
CA HIS A 273 10.36 3.43 -6.33
C HIS A 273 10.21 1.91 -6.57
N GLY A 274 10.76 1.35 -7.66
CA GLY A 274 10.71 -0.08 -7.97
C GLY A 274 9.54 -0.56 -8.85
N TYR A 275 8.80 0.33 -9.52
CA TYR A 275 7.59 -0.04 -10.30
C TYR A 275 7.77 -0.02 -11.82
N TYR A 276 8.98 0.20 -12.33
CA TYR A 276 9.29 0.18 -13.77
C TYR A 276 10.23 -0.99 -14.10
N THR A 277 9.79 -2.20 -13.76
CA THR A 277 10.62 -3.42 -13.88
C THR A 277 10.99 -3.70 -15.34
N MET A 278 12.26 -4.06 -15.55
CA MET A 278 12.83 -4.43 -16.85
C MET A 278 13.31 -5.88 -16.87
N ASP A 279 13.88 -6.38 -15.78
CA ASP A 279 14.36 -7.76 -15.68
C ASP A 279 14.02 -8.35 -14.30
N TRP A 280 13.07 -9.29 -14.28
CA TRP A 280 12.63 -9.98 -13.07
C TRP A 280 13.65 -10.97 -12.51
N THR A 281 14.73 -11.24 -13.25
CA THR A 281 15.74 -12.25 -12.91
C THR A 281 17.00 -11.65 -12.30
N LYS A 282 17.05 -10.32 -12.16
CA LYS A 282 18.17 -9.59 -11.57
C LYS A 282 17.71 -8.61 -10.50
N LEU A 283 18.62 -8.32 -9.57
CA LEU A 283 18.51 -7.16 -8.69
C LEU A 283 18.89 -5.87 -9.45
N ASP A 284 18.23 -4.77 -9.12
CA ASP A 284 18.65 -3.45 -9.59
C ASP A 284 20.01 -3.09 -8.96
N ALA A 285 20.97 -2.70 -9.77
CA ALA A 285 22.32 -2.38 -9.30
C ALA A 285 22.36 -1.20 -8.31
N ASN A 286 21.38 -0.27 -8.31
CA ASN A 286 21.26 0.75 -7.27
C ASN A 286 20.82 0.18 -5.91
N MET A 287 20.16 -0.98 -5.87
CA MET A 287 19.77 -1.63 -4.62
C MET A 287 20.92 -2.40 -3.97
N GLY A 288 21.81 -2.97 -4.80
CA GLY A 288 22.94 -3.77 -4.36
C GLY A 288 23.03 -5.11 -5.07
N THR A 289 23.70 -6.05 -4.43
CA THR A 289 24.05 -7.37 -4.97
C THR A 289 23.24 -8.50 -4.33
N GLU A 290 23.25 -9.66 -4.99
CA GLU A 290 22.60 -10.87 -4.47
C GLU A 290 23.19 -11.35 -3.13
N ASP A 291 24.48 -11.11 -2.88
CA ASP A 291 25.12 -11.41 -1.59
C ASP A 291 24.67 -10.44 -0.49
N GLU A 292 24.46 -9.17 -0.82
CA GLU A 292 23.88 -8.18 0.12
C GLU A 292 22.42 -8.51 0.42
N LEU A 293 21.63 -8.94 -0.58
CA LEU A 293 20.28 -9.46 -0.35
C LEU A 293 20.30 -10.67 0.61
N ARG A 294 21.18 -11.64 0.36
CA ARG A 294 21.32 -12.81 1.24
C ARG A 294 21.67 -12.40 2.66
N THR A 295 22.57 -11.42 2.80
CA THR A 295 22.95 -10.87 4.10
C THR A 295 21.77 -10.20 4.79
N LEU A 296 21.00 -9.35 4.08
CA LEU A 296 19.80 -8.71 4.62
C LEU A 296 18.80 -9.74 5.14
N VAL A 297 18.49 -10.77 4.34
CA VAL A 297 17.50 -11.80 4.72
C VAL A 297 18.01 -12.62 5.91
N ASP A 298 19.24 -13.11 5.87
CA ASP A 298 19.82 -13.89 6.96
C ASP A 298 19.87 -13.08 8.28
N GLU A 299 20.24 -11.80 8.22
CA GLU A 299 20.30 -10.93 9.40
C GLU A 299 18.92 -10.50 9.91
N ALA A 300 17.94 -10.33 9.02
CA ALA A 300 16.55 -10.07 9.39
C ALA A 300 15.95 -11.29 10.10
N HIS A 301 16.16 -12.49 9.54
CA HIS A 301 15.68 -13.75 10.11
C HIS A 301 16.25 -14.01 11.51
N LYS A 302 17.55 -13.74 11.74
CA LYS A 302 18.16 -13.80 13.08
C LYS A 302 17.49 -12.91 14.13
N ARG A 303 16.81 -11.84 13.68
CA ARG A 303 16.12 -10.87 14.54
C ARG A 303 14.63 -11.14 14.70
N GLY A 304 14.09 -12.20 14.10
CA GLY A 304 12.65 -12.45 14.10
C GLY A 304 11.90 -11.67 13.02
N ILE A 305 12.60 -11.04 12.08
CA ILE A 305 12.03 -10.18 11.05
C ILE A 305 11.95 -10.94 9.73
N ARG A 306 10.75 -11.05 9.18
CA ARG A 306 10.49 -11.61 7.83
C ARG A 306 10.75 -10.57 6.76
N VAL A 307 11.03 -10.99 5.53
CA VAL A 307 11.24 -10.10 4.39
C VAL A 307 10.16 -10.30 3.33
N LEU A 308 9.49 -9.22 2.95
CA LEU A 308 8.55 -9.16 1.83
C LEU A 308 9.15 -8.34 0.70
N PHE A 309 9.01 -8.83 -0.53
CA PHE A 309 9.24 -8.01 -1.71
C PHE A 309 7.93 -7.38 -2.17
N ASP A 310 8.00 -6.11 -2.57
CA ASP A 310 7.06 -5.60 -3.55
C ASP A 310 7.29 -6.30 -4.89
N ILE A 311 6.21 -6.62 -5.60
CA ILE A 311 6.30 -7.21 -6.93
C ILE A 311 5.26 -6.60 -7.87
N VAL A 312 5.64 -6.54 -9.15
CA VAL A 312 4.76 -6.12 -10.25
C VAL A 312 4.68 -7.25 -11.26
N MET A 313 3.47 -7.71 -11.57
CA MET A 313 3.20 -8.59 -12.73
C MET A 313 2.27 -7.96 -13.76
N ASN A 314 1.72 -6.78 -13.47
CA ASN A 314 0.80 -6.07 -14.34
C ASN A 314 1.51 -5.41 -15.52
N HIS A 315 2.64 -4.74 -15.28
CA HIS A 315 3.33 -3.97 -16.31
C HIS A 315 4.85 -4.05 -16.21
N THR A 316 5.52 -3.62 -17.28
CA THR A 316 6.96 -3.33 -17.32
C THR A 316 7.20 -1.84 -17.10
N GLY A 317 8.46 -1.42 -17.02
CA GLY A 317 8.82 -0.01 -17.19
C GLY A 317 8.59 0.52 -18.61
N TYR A 318 8.56 1.84 -18.73
CA TYR A 318 8.47 2.54 -20.02
C TYR A 318 9.72 2.31 -20.88
N ALA A 319 9.59 2.56 -22.19
CA ALA A 319 10.77 2.70 -23.04
C ALA A 319 11.52 3.99 -22.68
N THR A 320 12.82 3.90 -22.40
CA THR A 320 13.68 5.06 -22.16
C THR A 320 14.72 5.21 -23.26
N LEU A 321 15.23 6.42 -23.45
CA LEU A 321 16.36 6.66 -24.36
C LEU A 321 17.60 5.83 -23.99
N ALA A 322 17.84 5.60 -22.70
CA ALA A 322 18.96 4.78 -22.23
C ALA A 322 18.84 3.35 -22.75
N ASP A 323 17.69 2.73 -22.51
CA ASP A 323 17.44 1.33 -22.81
C ASP A 323 17.34 1.11 -24.32
N MET A 324 16.75 2.05 -25.06
CA MET A 324 16.71 2.04 -26.52
C MET A 324 18.13 2.07 -27.12
N GLN A 325 19.01 2.91 -26.55
CA GLN A 325 20.40 3.03 -27.00
C GLN A 325 21.19 1.76 -26.71
N GLU A 326 21.10 1.24 -25.48
CA GLU A 326 21.89 0.10 -25.01
C GLU A 326 21.45 -1.21 -25.67
N TYR A 327 20.14 -1.47 -25.70
CA TYR A 327 19.58 -2.76 -26.13
C TYR A 327 19.04 -2.77 -27.56
N GLN A 328 19.25 -1.68 -28.31
CA GLN A 328 19.00 -1.59 -29.74
C GLN A 328 17.55 -1.91 -30.15
N PHE A 329 16.59 -1.32 -29.44
CA PHE A 329 15.18 -1.37 -29.80
C PHE A 329 14.59 0.04 -30.01
N GLY A 330 13.44 0.10 -30.68
CA GLY A 330 12.78 1.36 -31.01
C GLY A 330 13.52 2.17 -32.07
N ALA A 331 12.93 3.28 -32.49
CA ALA A 331 13.46 4.12 -33.56
C ALA A 331 13.38 5.59 -33.19
N LEU A 332 14.31 6.39 -33.73
CA LEU A 332 14.33 7.84 -33.62
C LEU A 332 14.08 8.47 -34.99
N TYR A 333 13.49 9.67 -35.01
CA TYR A 333 13.44 10.50 -36.21
C TYR A 333 14.82 11.08 -36.56
N LEU A 334 15.68 11.25 -35.54
CA LEU A 334 17.02 11.80 -35.66
C LEU A 334 18.01 10.77 -36.22
N GLN A 335 18.93 11.20 -37.10
CA GLN A 335 19.97 10.36 -37.67
C GLN A 335 21.30 11.11 -37.81
N GLY A 336 22.41 10.36 -37.90
CA GLY A 336 23.75 10.91 -38.17
C GLY A 336 24.17 12.02 -37.22
N ASP A 337 24.75 13.09 -37.76
CA ASP A 337 25.26 14.23 -36.99
C ASP A 337 24.18 14.94 -36.16
N GLU A 338 22.92 14.94 -36.61
CA GLU A 338 21.81 15.57 -35.90
C GLU A 338 21.46 14.83 -34.60
N LEU A 339 21.53 13.49 -34.63
CA LEU A 339 21.36 12.65 -33.46
C LEU A 339 22.39 12.99 -32.38
N THR A 340 23.69 12.99 -32.75
CA THR A 340 24.77 13.29 -31.81
C THR A 340 24.71 14.73 -31.31
N LYS A 341 24.30 15.68 -32.16
CA LYS A 341 24.13 17.08 -31.75
C LYS A 341 22.98 17.27 -30.76
N THR A 342 21.90 16.49 -30.90
CA THR A 342 20.68 16.67 -30.11
C THR A 342 20.69 15.85 -28.83
N LEU A 343 20.94 14.54 -28.92
CA LEU A 343 20.92 13.62 -27.77
C LEU A 343 22.32 13.39 -27.16
N GLY A 344 23.39 13.86 -27.81
CA GLY A 344 24.74 13.60 -27.35
C GLY A 344 25.22 12.18 -27.65
N LYS A 345 26.31 11.79 -26.98
CA LYS A 345 26.88 10.43 -27.09
C LYS A 345 26.08 9.43 -26.26
N HIS A 346 25.66 9.82 -25.06
CA HIS A 346 24.79 9.04 -24.20
C HIS A 346 23.43 9.71 -24.20
N TRP A 347 22.40 9.04 -24.71
CA TRP A 347 21.09 9.69 -24.91
C TRP A 347 20.43 10.09 -23.59
N THR A 348 20.84 9.49 -22.47
CA THR A 348 20.47 9.87 -21.10
C THR A 348 20.90 11.27 -20.70
N ASP A 349 21.90 11.84 -21.36
CA ASP A 349 22.44 13.17 -21.06
C ASP A 349 21.56 14.30 -21.60
N TRP A 350 20.57 13.96 -22.43
CA TRP A 350 19.62 14.94 -22.95
C TRP A 350 18.90 15.64 -21.80
N LYS A 351 18.75 16.96 -21.92
CA LYS A 351 18.02 17.81 -20.96
C LYS A 351 17.09 18.75 -21.72
N PRO A 352 15.95 19.15 -21.13
CA PRO A 352 15.04 20.09 -21.76
C PRO A 352 15.71 21.44 -22.06
N GLY A 353 15.59 21.90 -23.30
CA GLY A 353 15.97 23.26 -23.70
C GLY A 353 14.88 24.30 -23.37
N PRO A 354 15.11 25.58 -23.72
CA PRO A 354 14.11 26.62 -23.53
C PRO A 354 12.76 26.27 -24.18
N GLY A 355 11.69 26.23 -23.37
CA GLY A 355 10.33 25.90 -23.82
C GLY A 355 10.01 24.40 -23.91
N GLN A 356 10.97 23.53 -23.61
CA GLN A 356 10.78 22.08 -23.52
C GLN A 356 10.58 21.65 -22.06
N SER A 357 10.01 20.47 -21.87
CA SER A 357 9.99 19.76 -20.59
C SER A 357 10.63 18.39 -20.73
N TRP A 358 10.75 17.63 -19.64
CA TRP A 358 11.25 16.26 -19.71
C TRP A 358 10.33 15.33 -20.50
N HIS A 359 9.12 15.73 -20.86
CA HIS A 359 8.28 15.00 -21.82
C HIS A 359 8.71 15.19 -23.27
N SER A 360 9.45 16.26 -23.60
CA SER A 360 9.80 16.61 -24.99
C SER A 360 10.80 15.63 -25.64
N PHE A 361 11.41 14.71 -24.87
CA PHE A 361 12.22 13.65 -25.48
C PHE A 361 11.41 12.74 -26.41
N ASN A 362 10.10 12.60 -26.13
CA ASN A 362 9.17 11.80 -26.93
C ASN A 362 9.07 12.33 -28.36
N ASP A 363 9.32 13.64 -28.59
CA ASP A 363 9.26 14.26 -29.92
C ASP A 363 10.31 13.68 -30.88
N TYR A 364 11.37 13.06 -30.35
CA TYR A 364 12.45 12.45 -31.13
C TYR A 364 12.19 10.97 -31.44
N ILE A 365 11.22 10.34 -30.79
CA ILE A 365 10.96 8.90 -30.89
C ILE A 365 9.92 8.62 -31.98
N ASN A 366 10.28 7.75 -32.93
CA ASN A 366 9.35 7.25 -33.92
C ASN A 366 8.57 6.06 -33.34
N PHE A 367 7.48 6.36 -32.64
CA PHE A 367 6.59 5.33 -32.08
C PHE A 367 5.89 4.48 -33.15
N ASN A 368 5.85 4.88 -34.42
CA ASN A 368 5.15 4.14 -35.47
C ASN A 368 6.00 3.07 -36.17
N ASP A 369 7.31 2.98 -35.88
CA ASP A 369 8.19 2.00 -36.53
C ASP A 369 8.00 0.57 -35.99
N SER A 370 7.07 -0.17 -36.60
CA SER A 370 6.76 -1.54 -36.18
C SER A 370 7.94 -2.51 -36.21
N VAL A 371 8.94 -2.29 -37.07
CA VAL A 371 10.11 -3.19 -37.23
C VAL A 371 11.15 -2.93 -36.14
N ALA A 372 11.28 -1.68 -35.70
CA ALA A 372 12.17 -1.35 -34.60
C ALA A 372 11.57 -1.75 -33.24
N TRP A 373 10.26 -1.56 -33.06
CA TRP A 373 9.57 -1.83 -31.80
C TRP A 373 9.33 -3.31 -31.50
N GLN A 374 9.30 -4.19 -32.52
CA GLN A 374 9.26 -5.65 -32.29
C GLN A 374 10.51 -6.22 -31.59
N ASN A 375 11.63 -5.47 -31.59
CA ASN A 375 12.88 -5.90 -30.93
C ASN A 375 12.88 -5.64 -29.42
N TRP A 376 11.85 -4.98 -28.89
CA TRP A 376 11.69 -4.78 -27.45
C TRP A 376 11.07 -6.04 -26.81
N TRP A 377 9.92 -5.92 -26.13
CA TRP A 377 9.22 -7.05 -25.50
C TRP A 377 8.62 -8.06 -26.49
N GLY A 378 8.17 -7.58 -27.65
CA GLY A 378 7.47 -8.39 -28.65
C GLY A 378 5.98 -8.60 -28.32
N LYS A 379 5.14 -8.78 -29.35
CA LYS A 379 3.66 -8.76 -29.23
C LYS A 379 3.05 -9.85 -28.33
N ASN A 380 3.82 -10.90 -28.05
CA ASN A 380 3.36 -11.96 -27.16
C ASN A 380 3.43 -11.54 -25.69
N TRP A 381 4.31 -10.59 -25.35
CA TRP A 381 4.62 -10.17 -23.99
C TRP A 381 3.76 -9.03 -23.49
N ILE A 382 3.65 -7.95 -24.26
CA ILE A 382 2.99 -6.72 -23.82
C ILE A 382 1.93 -6.25 -24.82
N ARG A 383 1.06 -5.36 -24.36
CA ARG A 383 0.19 -4.50 -25.17
C ARG A 383 0.47 -3.02 -24.83
N THR A 384 0.44 -2.15 -25.84
CA THR A 384 0.76 -0.72 -25.74
C THR A 384 0.37 -0.01 -27.05
N ASP A 385 0.25 1.32 -27.03
CA ASP A 385 -0.11 2.15 -28.20
C ASP A 385 1.07 2.43 -29.16
N ILE A 386 2.18 1.71 -28.98
CA ILE A 386 3.42 1.89 -29.74
C ILE A 386 3.53 0.82 -30.82
N GLY A 387 4.14 1.17 -31.96
CA GLY A 387 4.53 0.26 -33.02
C GLY A 387 3.33 -0.50 -33.60
N ASN A 388 3.39 -1.82 -33.53
CA ASN A 388 2.31 -2.70 -33.97
C ASN A 388 1.89 -3.65 -32.83
N TYR A 389 2.08 -3.25 -31.57
CA TYR A 389 1.59 -4.02 -30.42
C TYR A 389 0.06 -4.04 -30.42
N ASP A 390 -0.52 -4.97 -29.66
CA ASP A 390 -1.96 -4.93 -29.43
C ASP A 390 -2.29 -3.66 -28.65
N THR A 391 -3.39 -2.99 -29.02
CA THR A 391 -3.87 -1.79 -28.34
C THR A 391 -4.39 -2.17 -26.94
N PRO A 392 -4.09 -1.38 -25.89
CA PRO A 392 -4.70 -1.55 -24.58
C PRO A 392 -6.23 -1.48 -24.66
N GLY A 393 -6.90 -2.28 -23.85
CA GLY A 393 -8.35 -2.20 -23.68
C GLY A 393 -8.76 -1.14 -22.66
N PHE A 394 -10.01 -1.25 -22.21
CA PHE A 394 -10.61 -0.28 -21.28
C PHE A 394 -11.09 -0.93 -19.98
N ASP A 395 -10.95 -2.26 -19.85
CA ASP A 395 -11.29 -2.99 -18.64
C ASP A 395 -10.07 -3.14 -17.73
N ASP A 396 -10.31 -3.49 -16.46
CA ASP A 396 -9.27 -3.55 -15.44
C ASP A 396 -8.11 -4.50 -15.82
N LEU A 397 -8.33 -5.55 -16.63
CA LEU A 397 -7.32 -6.56 -16.95
C LEU A 397 -6.51 -6.27 -18.22
N THR A 398 -6.97 -5.33 -19.06
CA THR A 398 -6.35 -5.11 -20.37
C THR A 398 -5.99 -3.65 -20.63
N MET A 399 -6.31 -2.73 -19.72
CA MET A 399 -5.94 -1.33 -19.83
C MET A 399 -4.47 -1.09 -19.47
N SER A 400 -3.85 -0.07 -20.06
CA SER A 400 -2.55 0.42 -19.61
C SER A 400 -2.73 1.42 -18.46
N LEU A 401 -2.17 1.10 -17.30
CA LEU A 401 -2.14 2.02 -16.15
C LEU A 401 -1.12 3.13 -16.41
N ALA A 402 -1.57 4.38 -16.50
CA ALA A 402 -0.70 5.52 -16.78
C ALA A 402 0.22 5.32 -18.00
N PHE A 403 -0.29 4.68 -19.06
CA PHE A 403 0.46 4.34 -20.28
C PHE A 403 1.59 3.32 -20.10
N LEU A 404 1.69 2.66 -18.93
CA LEU A 404 2.66 1.58 -18.72
C LEU A 404 2.36 0.41 -19.67
N PRO A 405 3.40 -0.21 -20.27
CA PRO A 405 3.20 -1.39 -21.11
C PRO A 405 2.63 -2.54 -20.28
N ASP A 406 1.41 -2.96 -20.62
CA ASP A 406 0.68 -3.98 -19.88
C ASP A 406 1.13 -5.38 -20.32
N LEU A 407 1.46 -6.23 -19.35
CA LEU A 407 1.91 -7.60 -19.55
C LEU A 407 0.71 -8.52 -19.81
N LYS A 408 0.78 -9.28 -20.89
CA LYS A 408 -0.29 -10.18 -21.33
C LYS A 408 -0.32 -11.50 -20.55
N THR A 409 -0.57 -11.43 -19.25
CA THR A 409 -0.55 -12.61 -18.37
C THR A 409 -1.72 -13.58 -18.61
N GLU A 410 -2.79 -13.12 -19.25
CA GLU A 410 -3.91 -13.93 -19.76
C GLU A 410 -3.55 -14.72 -21.02
N ASN A 411 -2.50 -14.32 -21.74
CA ASN A 411 -2.10 -14.96 -22.98
C ASN A 411 -1.67 -16.41 -22.72
N THR A 412 -2.33 -17.34 -23.39
CA THR A 412 -2.08 -18.78 -23.26
C THR A 412 -1.05 -19.32 -24.26
N GLN A 413 -0.58 -18.50 -25.19
CA GLN A 413 0.42 -18.90 -26.17
C GLN A 413 1.84 -18.82 -25.58
N PRO A 414 2.76 -19.70 -26.01
CA PRO A 414 4.17 -19.58 -25.66
C PRO A 414 4.72 -18.20 -26.04
N ALA A 415 5.29 -17.49 -25.07
CA ALA A 415 5.76 -16.12 -25.28
C ALA A 415 7.18 -16.07 -25.86
N GLY A 416 8.01 -17.06 -25.52
CA GLY A 416 9.47 -17.02 -25.68
C GLY A 416 10.12 -15.94 -24.82
N LEU A 417 11.44 -15.77 -24.86
CA LEU A 417 12.07 -14.61 -24.23
C LEU A 417 11.78 -13.31 -25.01
N PRO A 418 11.67 -12.17 -24.32
CA PRO A 418 11.71 -10.84 -24.93
C PRO A 418 12.91 -10.71 -25.87
N VAL A 419 12.74 -10.03 -27.00
CA VAL A 419 13.79 -9.98 -28.03
C VAL A 419 15.01 -9.21 -27.54
N PHE A 420 14.82 -8.12 -26.81
CA PHE A 420 15.92 -7.31 -26.30
C PHE A 420 16.79 -8.04 -25.26
N TYR A 421 16.28 -9.09 -24.60
CA TYR A 421 17.10 -9.91 -23.69
C TYR A 421 18.27 -10.59 -24.41
N ARG A 422 18.22 -10.77 -25.74
CA ARG A 422 19.38 -11.26 -26.51
C ARG A 422 20.56 -10.30 -26.49
N HIS A 423 20.29 -9.01 -26.28
CA HIS A 423 21.28 -7.94 -26.19
C HIS A 423 21.56 -7.53 -24.74
N LYS A 424 20.94 -8.20 -23.76
CA LYS A 424 21.19 -8.03 -22.33
C LYS A 424 22.04 -9.20 -21.82
N PRO A 425 23.38 -9.13 -21.90
CA PRO A 425 24.25 -10.29 -21.68
C PRO A 425 24.26 -10.79 -20.23
N ASP A 426 23.85 -9.93 -19.30
CA ASP A 426 23.93 -10.18 -17.87
C ASP A 426 22.61 -10.71 -17.27
N THR A 427 21.55 -10.85 -18.08
CA THR A 427 20.27 -11.41 -17.65
C THR A 427 20.38 -12.88 -17.24
N HIS A 428 19.68 -13.25 -16.17
CA HIS A 428 19.54 -14.64 -15.76
C HIS A 428 18.36 -15.34 -16.47
N ALA A 429 17.54 -14.60 -17.23
CA ALA A 429 16.45 -15.15 -18.01
C ALA A 429 16.96 -16.19 -19.03
N LYS A 430 16.25 -17.31 -19.13
CA LYS A 430 16.50 -18.40 -20.07
C LYS A 430 15.21 -18.76 -20.79
N GLU A 431 15.34 -19.16 -22.05
CA GLU A 431 14.22 -19.65 -22.85
C GLU A 431 13.65 -20.92 -22.23
N MET A 432 12.35 -20.89 -21.92
CA MET A 432 11.59 -21.99 -21.34
C MET A 432 10.54 -22.46 -22.34
N ALA A 433 10.70 -23.67 -22.85
CA ALA A 433 9.82 -24.23 -23.86
C ALA A 433 8.36 -24.26 -23.37
N GLY A 434 7.46 -23.65 -24.14
CA GLY A 434 6.02 -23.62 -23.85
C GLY A 434 5.57 -22.62 -22.79
N TYR A 435 6.49 -21.86 -22.17
CA TYR A 435 6.12 -20.89 -21.14
C TYR A 435 5.36 -19.71 -21.74
N THR A 436 4.22 -19.39 -21.14
CA THR A 436 3.50 -18.13 -21.35
C THR A 436 4.14 -17.00 -20.52
N VAL A 437 3.72 -15.75 -20.75
CA VAL A 437 4.14 -14.58 -19.94
C VAL A 437 3.95 -14.84 -18.44
N ARG A 438 2.74 -15.29 -18.05
CA ARG A 438 2.45 -15.70 -16.66
C ARG A 438 3.42 -16.75 -16.14
N ASN A 439 3.76 -17.76 -16.94
CA ASN A 439 4.67 -18.81 -16.51
C ASN A 439 6.07 -18.29 -16.23
N TYR A 440 6.59 -17.42 -17.09
CA TYR A 440 7.88 -16.76 -16.85
C TYR A 440 7.85 -15.92 -15.57
N LEU A 441 6.90 -15.00 -15.43
CA LEU A 441 6.82 -14.10 -14.27
C LEU A 441 6.71 -14.87 -12.95
N THR A 442 5.78 -15.82 -12.87
CA THR A 442 5.59 -16.62 -11.64
C THR A 442 6.79 -17.50 -11.33
N HIS A 443 7.45 -18.04 -12.35
CA HIS A 443 8.67 -18.82 -12.18
C HIS A 443 9.82 -17.96 -11.65
N TRP A 444 10.10 -16.82 -12.28
CA TRP A 444 11.18 -15.92 -11.86
C TRP A 444 10.96 -15.37 -10.45
N LEU A 445 9.75 -14.92 -10.13
CA LEU A 445 9.42 -14.43 -8.80
C LEU A 445 9.54 -15.52 -7.73
N SER A 446 9.04 -16.73 -7.99
CA SER A 446 9.18 -17.84 -7.03
C SER A 446 10.61 -18.35 -6.90
N GLN A 447 11.49 -18.06 -7.87
CA GLN A 447 12.91 -18.40 -7.78
C GLN A 447 13.62 -17.54 -6.72
N TRP A 448 13.31 -16.25 -6.59
CA TRP A 448 13.81 -15.42 -5.49
C TRP A 448 13.44 -15.98 -4.12
N VAL A 449 12.21 -16.48 -3.98
CA VAL A 449 11.76 -17.15 -2.75
C VAL A 449 12.58 -18.41 -2.49
N ARG A 450 12.85 -19.21 -3.53
CA ARG A 450 13.59 -20.47 -3.43
C ARG A 450 15.06 -20.27 -3.06
N ASP A 451 15.68 -19.21 -3.57
CA ASP A 451 17.13 -19.00 -3.47
C ASP A 451 17.53 -18.17 -2.22
N TYR A 452 16.62 -17.30 -1.77
CA TYR A 452 16.90 -16.35 -0.69
C TYR A 452 16.03 -16.53 0.55
N GLY A 453 14.91 -17.25 0.46
CA GLY A 453 14.02 -17.44 1.61
C GLY A 453 13.10 -16.25 1.87
N ILE A 454 12.72 -15.52 0.83
CA ILE A 454 11.76 -14.42 0.92
C ILE A 454 10.43 -14.94 1.48
N ASP A 455 9.94 -14.32 2.56
CA ASP A 455 8.83 -14.85 3.35
C ASP A 455 7.46 -14.55 2.72
N GLY A 456 7.41 -13.60 1.80
CA GLY A 456 6.16 -13.19 1.20
C GLY A 456 6.27 -12.10 0.14
N PHE A 457 5.12 -11.76 -0.45
CA PHE A 457 5.00 -10.68 -1.41
C PHE A 457 3.91 -9.68 -1.02
N ARG A 458 4.20 -8.39 -1.23
CA ARG A 458 3.17 -7.40 -1.49
C ARG A 458 3.01 -7.31 -3.01
N VAL A 459 1.79 -7.48 -3.48
CA VAL A 459 1.45 -7.50 -4.90
C VAL A 459 0.88 -6.15 -5.30
N ASP A 460 1.59 -5.47 -6.18
CA ASP A 460 1.15 -4.24 -6.82
C ASP A 460 -0.06 -4.48 -7.74
N THR A 461 -0.97 -3.50 -7.80
CA THR A 461 -2.06 -3.43 -8.79
C THR A 461 -2.82 -4.74 -8.99
N ALA A 462 -3.12 -5.49 -7.90
CA ALA A 462 -3.69 -6.84 -7.94
C ALA A 462 -5.00 -6.96 -8.73
N LYS A 463 -5.75 -5.85 -8.85
CA LYS A 463 -6.99 -5.74 -9.65
C LYS A 463 -6.76 -5.92 -11.15
N HIS A 464 -5.54 -5.67 -11.63
CA HIS A 464 -5.21 -5.55 -13.05
C HIS A 464 -4.60 -6.81 -13.65
N VAL A 465 -4.58 -7.90 -12.89
CA VAL A 465 -4.06 -9.21 -13.31
C VAL A 465 -5.04 -10.28 -12.88
N GLU A 466 -5.19 -11.33 -13.68
CA GLU A 466 -6.18 -12.36 -13.40
C GLU A 466 -5.87 -13.10 -12.09
N LYS A 467 -6.93 -13.38 -11.32
CA LYS A 467 -6.86 -14.15 -10.08
C LYS A 467 -6.15 -15.50 -10.22
N ILE A 468 -6.27 -16.16 -11.36
CA ILE A 468 -5.56 -17.42 -11.62
C ILE A 468 -4.04 -17.24 -11.70
N SER A 469 -3.57 -16.07 -12.17
CA SER A 469 -2.16 -15.70 -12.20
C SER A 469 -1.61 -15.54 -10.79
N TRP A 470 -2.37 -14.91 -9.89
CA TRP A 470 -2.02 -14.80 -8.47
C TRP A 470 -2.05 -16.14 -7.74
N GLN A 471 -3.05 -16.99 -8.01
CA GLN A 471 -3.10 -18.34 -7.44
C GLN A 471 -1.90 -19.18 -7.90
N GLN A 472 -1.49 -19.06 -9.17
CA GLN A 472 -0.30 -19.73 -9.69
C GLN A 472 0.96 -19.25 -8.95
N LEU A 473 1.16 -17.93 -8.82
CA LEU A 473 2.27 -17.35 -8.09
C LEU A 473 2.33 -17.88 -6.65
N LYS A 474 1.23 -17.76 -5.91
CA LYS A 474 1.12 -18.23 -4.51
C LYS A 474 1.52 -19.70 -4.38
N THR A 475 1.01 -20.56 -5.26
CA THR A 475 1.28 -22.00 -5.23
C THR A 475 2.77 -22.28 -5.41
N GLN A 476 3.40 -21.60 -6.36
CA GLN A 476 4.83 -21.76 -6.62
C GLN A 476 5.68 -21.21 -5.46
N SER A 477 5.33 -20.04 -4.91
CA SER A 477 6.07 -19.42 -3.80
C SER A 477 5.93 -20.18 -2.48
N VAL A 478 4.76 -20.75 -2.18
CA VAL A 478 4.59 -21.66 -1.01
C VAL A 478 5.52 -22.86 -1.13
N THR A 479 5.59 -23.46 -2.31
CA THR A 479 6.49 -24.59 -2.59
C THR A 479 7.95 -24.17 -2.47
N ALA A 480 8.31 -23.04 -3.06
CA ALA A 480 9.66 -22.47 -3.02
C ALA A 480 10.15 -22.20 -1.60
N LEU A 481 9.32 -21.55 -0.76
CA LEU A 481 9.71 -21.25 0.62
C LEU A 481 9.85 -22.52 1.45
N ALA A 482 8.95 -23.50 1.25
CA ALA A 482 9.06 -24.79 1.94
C ALA A 482 10.36 -25.53 1.58
N GLU A 483 10.77 -25.49 0.32
CA GLU A 483 12.05 -26.05 -0.12
C GLU A 483 13.26 -25.29 0.45
N TRP A 484 13.24 -23.95 0.43
CA TRP A 484 14.30 -23.16 1.04
C TRP A 484 14.44 -23.45 2.53
N LYS A 485 13.32 -23.51 3.28
CA LYS A 485 13.31 -23.82 4.71
C LYS A 485 13.84 -25.23 5.01
N LYS A 486 13.52 -26.20 4.14
CA LYS A 486 14.05 -27.57 4.25
C LYS A 486 15.56 -27.62 3.99
N ALA A 487 16.05 -26.85 3.03
CA ALA A 487 17.47 -26.75 2.71
C ALA A 487 18.26 -25.94 3.76
N ASN A 488 17.61 -25.05 4.51
CA ASN A 488 18.23 -24.14 5.46
C ASN A 488 17.59 -24.24 6.88
N PRO A 489 17.64 -25.42 7.55
CA PRO A 489 16.98 -25.62 8.84
C PRO A 489 17.50 -24.71 9.95
N ASP A 490 18.76 -24.28 9.87
CA ASP A 490 19.39 -23.40 10.86
C ASP A 490 19.14 -21.90 10.58
N LYS A 491 18.59 -21.56 9.41
CA LYS A 491 18.29 -20.17 9.02
C LYS A 491 16.81 -19.84 9.04
N LYS A 492 15.92 -20.84 8.91
CA LYS A 492 14.48 -20.60 8.95
C LYS A 492 14.06 -20.04 10.32
N LEU A 493 13.22 -19.01 10.30
CA LEU A 493 12.59 -18.46 11.51
C LEU A 493 11.66 -19.49 12.18
N ASP A 494 10.80 -20.09 11.37
CA ASP A 494 9.79 -21.07 11.76
C ASP A 494 9.19 -21.75 10.50
N ASP A 495 8.10 -22.48 10.68
CA ASP A 495 7.37 -23.17 9.61
C ASP A 495 6.14 -22.40 9.08
N ALA A 496 6.04 -21.09 9.35
CA ALA A 496 4.96 -20.28 8.78
C ALA A 496 4.99 -20.35 7.24
N PRO A 497 3.83 -20.48 6.56
CA PRO A 497 3.80 -20.54 5.10
C PRO A 497 4.14 -19.16 4.50
N PHE A 498 4.46 -19.18 3.20
CA PHE A 498 4.65 -17.97 2.39
C PHE A 498 3.42 -17.08 2.50
N TRP A 499 3.59 -15.77 2.68
CA TRP A 499 2.49 -14.82 2.87
C TRP A 499 2.35 -13.87 1.67
N MET A 500 1.13 -13.57 1.27
CA MET A 500 0.86 -12.72 0.13
C MET A 500 -0.26 -11.74 0.45
N THR A 501 0.06 -10.45 0.32
CA THR A 501 -0.91 -9.36 0.45
C THR A 501 -1.05 -8.62 -0.87
N GLY A 502 -2.26 -8.17 -1.20
CA GLY A 502 -2.54 -7.48 -2.46
C GLY A 502 -2.98 -6.04 -2.26
N GLU A 503 -2.57 -5.20 -3.20
CA GLU A 503 -3.17 -3.89 -3.42
C GLU A 503 -4.30 -4.00 -4.43
N SER A 504 -5.53 -3.76 -3.99
CA SER A 504 -6.67 -3.51 -4.87
C SER A 504 -7.34 -2.24 -4.40
N TRP A 505 -7.22 -1.16 -5.16
CA TRP A 505 -7.70 0.16 -4.71
C TRP A 505 -9.16 0.11 -4.26
N GLY A 506 -9.44 0.74 -3.12
CA GLY A 506 -10.77 0.75 -2.49
C GLY A 506 -11.15 -0.54 -1.75
N HIS A 507 -10.23 -1.50 -1.58
CA HIS A 507 -10.45 -2.66 -0.73
C HIS A 507 -10.41 -2.26 0.76
N GLY A 508 -11.29 -2.86 1.56
CA GLY A 508 -11.46 -2.59 2.98
C GLY A 508 -11.66 -3.86 3.79
N VAL A 509 -12.40 -3.79 4.90
CA VAL A 509 -12.58 -4.94 5.81
C VAL A 509 -13.69 -5.88 5.29
N MET A 510 -13.33 -6.72 4.32
CA MET A 510 -14.20 -7.72 3.72
C MET A 510 -13.43 -8.92 3.16
N LYS A 511 -14.04 -10.11 3.23
CA LYS A 511 -13.53 -11.34 2.62
C LYS A 511 -13.98 -11.42 1.16
N SER A 512 -13.21 -10.79 0.27
CA SER A 512 -13.44 -10.85 -1.18
C SER A 512 -12.96 -12.17 -1.79
N ASP A 513 -13.06 -12.31 -3.11
CA ASP A 513 -12.60 -13.49 -3.83
C ASP A 513 -11.07 -13.55 -4.03
N TYR A 514 -10.33 -12.49 -3.72
CA TYR A 514 -8.86 -12.52 -3.64
C TYR A 514 -8.35 -13.58 -2.65
N TYR A 515 -9.06 -13.77 -1.53
CA TYR A 515 -8.70 -14.79 -0.53
C TYR A 515 -8.84 -16.22 -1.04
N ASN A 516 -9.68 -16.45 -2.05
CA ASN A 516 -9.79 -17.74 -2.74
C ASN A 516 -8.76 -17.89 -3.87
N SER A 517 -7.95 -16.86 -4.10
CA SER A 517 -7.02 -16.72 -5.24
C SER A 517 -5.58 -16.51 -4.77
N GLY A 518 -5.26 -17.00 -3.56
CA GLY A 518 -3.91 -17.08 -3.02
C GLY A 518 -3.52 -15.97 -2.04
N PHE A 519 -4.33 -14.92 -1.88
CA PHE A 519 -4.03 -13.83 -0.95
C PHE A 519 -4.39 -14.20 0.50
N ASP A 520 -3.48 -13.96 1.43
CA ASP A 520 -3.72 -14.14 2.87
C ASP A 520 -4.23 -12.84 3.52
N ALA A 521 -3.96 -11.70 2.88
CA ALA A 521 -4.45 -10.38 3.27
C ALA A 521 -4.68 -9.48 2.06
N MET A 522 -5.47 -8.43 2.26
CA MET A 522 -5.58 -7.30 1.33
C MET A 522 -5.34 -5.99 2.09
N ILE A 523 -4.79 -4.99 1.39
CA ILE A 523 -4.60 -3.65 1.96
C ILE A 523 -5.98 -3.04 2.29
N ASN A 524 -6.10 -2.49 3.50
CA ASN A 524 -7.30 -1.85 4.01
C ASN A 524 -7.23 -0.33 3.80
N PHE A 525 -7.77 0.14 2.68
CA PHE A 525 -7.79 1.56 2.28
C PHE A 525 -8.75 2.40 3.13
N ASP A 526 -9.77 1.79 3.74
CA ASP A 526 -10.73 2.50 4.58
C ASP A 526 -10.11 3.02 5.87
N TYR A 527 -9.02 2.39 6.34
CA TYR A 527 -8.52 2.61 7.69
C TYR A 527 -7.97 4.02 7.93
N GLN A 528 -7.28 4.60 6.94
CA GLN A 528 -6.68 5.94 7.05
C GLN A 528 -7.74 6.98 7.45
N GLU A 529 -8.91 6.97 6.80
CA GLU A 529 -9.99 7.91 7.09
C GLU A 529 -10.80 7.55 8.34
N GLN A 530 -10.92 6.26 8.68
CA GLN A 530 -11.52 5.84 9.95
C GLN A 530 -10.69 6.30 11.15
N ALA A 531 -9.36 6.17 11.07
CA ALA A 531 -8.44 6.63 12.09
C ALA A 531 -8.41 8.17 12.18
N ALA A 532 -8.42 8.88 11.05
CA ALA A 532 -8.47 10.35 11.01
C ALA A 532 -9.66 10.91 11.82
N LYS A 533 -10.83 10.26 11.77
CA LYS A 533 -12.03 10.66 12.53
C LYS A 533 -11.92 10.43 14.05
N ALA A 534 -10.91 9.69 14.50
CA ALA A 534 -10.70 9.33 15.91
C ALA A 534 -9.46 10.00 16.54
N VAL A 535 -8.73 10.85 15.82
CA VAL A 535 -7.49 11.47 16.33
C VAL A 535 -7.71 12.35 17.56
N ASP A 536 -8.81 13.09 17.62
CA ASP A 536 -9.14 13.94 18.76
C ASP A 536 -9.63 13.13 19.97
N CYS A 537 -10.08 11.90 19.72
CA CYS A 537 -10.65 11.03 20.74
C CYS A 537 -10.54 9.54 20.41
N LEU A 538 -9.65 8.83 21.10
CA LEU A 538 -9.43 7.40 20.85
C LEU A 538 -10.70 6.56 21.03
N ALA A 539 -11.60 6.95 21.94
CA ALA A 539 -12.87 6.24 22.15
C ALA A 539 -13.74 6.14 20.88
N ASN A 540 -13.57 7.05 19.91
CA ASN A 540 -14.34 7.07 18.67
C ASN A 540 -13.98 5.91 17.72
N ILE A 541 -12.79 5.32 17.85
CA ILE A 541 -12.37 4.19 16.99
C ILE A 541 -12.96 2.85 17.45
N ASP A 542 -13.53 2.80 18.65
CA ASP A 542 -13.96 1.56 19.30
C ASP A 542 -14.90 0.70 18.43
N LEU A 543 -15.89 1.32 17.79
CA LEU A 543 -16.83 0.60 16.95
C LEU A 543 -16.12 -0.05 15.74
N THR A 544 -15.19 0.67 15.12
CA THR A 544 -14.36 0.16 14.02
C THR A 544 -13.55 -1.03 14.49
N TRP A 545 -12.86 -0.93 15.63
CA TRP A 545 -12.08 -2.03 16.18
C TRP A 545 -12.94 -3.23 16.58
N GLN A 546 -14.12 -3.04 17.17
CA GLN A 546 -15.03 -4.16 17.47
C GLN A 546 -15.43 -4.91 16.19
N GLN A 547 -15.77 -4.17 15.12
CA GLN A 547 -16.14 -4.75 13.84
C GLN A 547 -14.98 -5.49 13.20
N MET A 548 -13.78 -4.90 13.22
CA MET A 548 -12.56 -5.53 12.71
C MET A 548 -12.22 -6.80 13.50
N ALA A 549 -12.18 -6.74 14.83
CA ALA A 549 -11.90 -7.90 15.69
C ALA A 549 -12.91 -9.03 15.46
N THR A 550 -14.18 -8.70 15.18
CA THR A 550 -15.22 -9.70 14.87
C THR A 550 -15.02 -10.33 13.49
N LYS A 551 -14.71 -9.52 12.47
CA LYS A 551 -14.62 -9.97 11.07
C LYS A 551 -13.31 -10.70 10.77
N LEU A 552 -12.19 -10.28 11.35
CA LEU A 552 -10.85 -10.74 11.02
C LEU A 552 -10.46 -12.05 11.74
N GLN A 553 -11.45 -12.87 12.08
CA GLN A 553 -11.23 -14.15 12.76
C GLN A 553 -10.82 -15.27 11.78
N ASP A 554 -11.26 -15.18 10.53
CA ASP A 554 -11.06 -16.20 9.49
C ASP A 554 -10.37 -15.68 8.20
N PHE A 555 -10.01 -14.40 8.18
CA PHE A 555 -9.20 -13.75 7.17
C PHE A 555 -8.49 -12.54 7.78
N ASN A 556 -7.50 -11.99 7.07
CA ASN A 556 -6.71 -10.87 7.57
C ASN A 556 -6.72 -9.70 6.60
N VAL A 557 -6.39 -8.50 7.07
CA VAL A 557 -6.15 -7.30 6.25
C VAL A 557 -4.87 -6.63 6.69
N LEU A 558 -4.30 -5.78 5.83
CA LEU A 558 -3.15 -4.93 6.17
C LEU A 558 -3.60 -3.48 6.28
N SER A 559 -3.77 -2.99 7.51
CA SER A 559 -4.21 -1.61 7.77
C SER A 559 -3.01 -0.67 7.86
N TYR A 560 -3.13 0.54 7.34
CA TYR A 560 -2.06 1.53 7.34
C TYR A 560 -2.61 2.92 7.70
N LEU A 561 -1.72 3.82 8.13
CA LEU A 561 -2.03 5.24 8.27
C LEU A 561 -1.41 6.06 7.15
N SER A 562 -0.14 5.86 6.82
CA SER A 562 0.52 6.54 5.71
C SER A 562 0.83 5.59 4.56
N SER A 563 0.86 6.10 3.34
CA SER A 563 1.29 5.36 2.16
C SER A 563 1.96 6.29 1.13
N HIS A 564 2.77 5.69 0.27
CA HIS A 564 3.38 6.30 -0.90
C HIS A 564 2.41 6.75 -2.00
N ASP A 565 1.14 6.29 -1.96
CA ASP A 565 0.13 6.55 -3.00
C ASP A 565 -1.14 7.25 -2.49
N THR A 566 -1.29 7.43 -1.17
CA THR A 566 -2.38 8.27 -0.62
C THR A 566 -1.85 9.59 -0.06
N ARG A 567 -1.35 9.56 1.17
CA ARG A 567 -0.79 10.71 1.88
C ARG A 567 -0.02 10.24 3.11
N LEU A 568 0.79 11.14 3.65
CA LEU A 568 1.34 11.02 4.99
C LEU A 568 0.27 11.39 6.01
N PHE A 569 0.03 10.50 6.98
CA PHE A 569 -0.86 10.76 8.10
C PHE A 569 -0.13 11.59 9.15
N ARG A 570 -0.57 12.83 9.33
CA ARG A 570 0.09 13.81 10.23
C ARG A 570 -0.86 14.38 11.27
N GLU A 571 -2.10 13.90 11.27
CA GLU A 571 -3.10 14.20 12.26
C GLU A 571 -2.80 13.52 13.60
N GLY A 572 -3.12 14.18 14.71
CA GLY A 572 -3.06 13.59 16.05
C GLY A 572 -1.67 13.35 16.64
N GLY A 573 -0.58 13.64 15.91
CA GLY A 573 0.80 13.45 16.39
C GLY A 573 1.05 12.02 16.87
N GLN A 574 1.48 11.87 18.13
CA GLN A 574 1.74 10.56 18.74
C GLN A 574 0.52 9.63 18.80
N ARG A 575 -0.71 10.16 18.74
CA ARG A 575 -1.95 9.36 18.73
C ARG A 575 -2.02 8.39 17.55
N ALA A 576 -1.31 8.69 16.45
CA ALA A 576 -1.21 7.81 15.29
C ALA A 576 -0.67 6.42 15.68
N ALA A 577 0.27 6.33 16.63
CA ALA A 577 0.80 5.06 17.12
C ALA A 577 -0.29 4.22 17.76
N GLU A 578 -1.12 4.83 18.60
CA GLU A 578 -2.22 4.18 19.32
C GLU A 578 -3.29 3.69 18.34
N LEU A 579 -3.67 4.56 17.40
CA LEU A 579 -4.67 4.26 16.38
C LEU A 579 -4.21 3.14 15.46
N LEU A 580 -2.93 3.06 15.09
CA LEU A 580 -2.44 2.00 14.21
C LEU A 580 -2.15 0.71 14.97
N LEU A 581 -1.31 0.76 16.00
CA LEU A 581 -0.69 -0.44 16.58
C LEU A 581 -1.64 -1.25 17.48
N LEU A 582 -2.75 -0.65 17.94
CA LEU A 582 -3.79 -1.35 18.71
C LEU A 582 -4.92 -1.93 17.84
N THR A 583 -4.82 -1.78 16.52
CA THR A 583 -5.84 -2.25 15.56
C THR A 583 -5.83 -3.77 15.42
N PRO A 584 -7.02 -4.42 15.32
CA PRO A 584 -7.13 -5.81 14.89
C PRO A 584 -6.63 -6.05 13.45
N GLY A 585 -6.16 -7.25 13.15
CA GLY A 585 -5.53 -7.61 11.87
C GLY A 585 -4.08 -7.12 11.77
N ALA A 586 -3.41 -7.38 10.65
CA ALA A 586 -2.05 -6.88 10.40
C ALA A 586 -2.02 -5.37 10.19
N VAL A 587 -0.88 -4.75 10.50
CA VAL A 587 -0.65 -3.31 10.35
C VAL A 587 0.62 -3.02 9.58
N GLN A 588 0.62 -1.92 8.85
CA GLN A 588 1.78 -1.38 8.14
C GLN A 588 2.16 -0.01 8.72
N ILE A 589 3.39 0.07 9.21
CA ILE A 589 4.09 1.33 9.48
C ILE A 589 4.79 1.73 8.17
N PHE A 590 4.51 2.93 7.65
CA PHE A 590 5.28 3.47 6.53
C PHE A 590 6.48 4.23 7.09
N TYR A 591 7.66 4.06 6.47
CA TYR A 591 8.89 4.58 7.04
C TYR A 591 8.78 6.07 7.42
N GLY A 592 9.16 6.37 8.67
CA GLY A 592 9.13 7.71 9.22
C GLY A 592 7.80 8.12 9.84
N ASP A 593 6.77 7.27 9.91
CA ASP A 593 5.59 7.53 10.74
C ASP A 593 5.96 7.63 12.22
N GLU A 594 6.88 6.78 12.67
CA GLU A 594 7.42 6.73 14.03
C GLU A 594 8.28 7.94 14.41
N THR A 595 8.69 8.74 13.43
CA THR A 595 9.49 9.96 13.61
C THR A 595 8.86 11.18 12.95
N GLU A 596 7.59 11.13 12.54
CA GLU A 596 6.87 12.24 11.89
C GLU A 596 7.61 12.84 10.68
N ARG A 597 8.13 11.98 9.79
CA ARG A 597 8.89 12.38 8.59
C ARG A 597 8.16 13.47 7.79
N PRO A 598 8.83 14.58 7.43
CA PRO A 598 8.19 15.69 6.72
C PRO A 598 7.84 15.33 5.28
N PHE A 599 6.87 16.05 4.71
CA PHE A 599 6.55 15.96 3.29
C PHE A 599 7.68 16.55 2.43
N GLY A 600 7.95 15.95 1.28
CA GLY A 600 9.04 16.32 0.38
C GLY A 600 8.63 17.14 -0.85
N PRO A 601 9.58 17.42 -1.74
CA PRO A 601 9.34 18.03 -3.05
C PRO A 601 8.37 17.24 -3.93
N THR A 602 7.56 17.93 -4.74
CA THR A 602 6.50 17.30 -5.56
C THR A 602 6.63 17.54 -7.06
N GLY A 603 7.08 18.72 -7.48
CA GLY A 603 6.81 19.20 -8.84
C GLY A 603 5.31 19.21 -9.13
N SER A 604 4.92 18.76 -10.33
CA SER A 604 3.53 18.66 -10.78
C SER A 604 2.82 17.35 -10.39
N ASP A 605 3.48 16.48 -9.61
CA ASP A 605 2.90 15.27 -9.02
C ASP A 605 2.92 15.37 -7.48
N PRO A 606 1.78 15.66 -6.84
CA PRO A 606 1.74 15.84 -5.38
C PRO A 606 2.16 14.60 -4.60
N LEU A 607 1.99 13.38 -5.14
CA LEU A 607 2.28 12.15 -4.39
C LEU A 607 3.78 11.93 -4.18
N GLN A 608 4.65 12.54 -5.01
CA GLN A 608 6.11 12.47 -4.81
C GLN A 608 6.53 12.97 -3.43
N GLY A 609 5.82 13.95 -2.87
CA GLY A 609 6.13 14.51 -1.56
C GLY A 609 5.91 13.52 -0.41
N THR A 610 5.17 12.42 -0.62
CA THR A 610 5.05 11.35 0.39
C THR A 610 6.35 10.54 0.55
N ARG A 611 7.33 10.72 -0.34
CA ARG A 611 8.51 9.86 -0.51
C ARG A 611 9.83 10.56 -0.16
N SER A 612 9.79 11.61 0.67
CA SER A 612 11.00 12.28 1.19
C SER A 612 11.95 11.33 1.94
N ASP A 613 13.21 11.73 2.10
CA ASP A 613 14.19 10.94 2.85
C ASP A 613 13.81 10.72 4.32
N MET A 614 14.24 9.58 4.87
CA MET A 614 14.09 9.27 6.28
C MET A 614 14.77 10.31 7.18
N ASN A 615 14.04 10.82 8.17
CA ASN A 615 14.49 11.89 9.07
C ASN A 615 15.21 11.37 10.33
N TRP A 616 16.28 10.60 10.13
CA TRP A 616 17.03 9.96 11.20
C TRP A 616 17.39 10.90 12.37
N GLY A 617 17.22 10.41 13.60
CA GLY A 617 17.59 11.13 14.83
C GLY A 617 16.62 12.22 15.26
N GLN A 618 15.48 12.38 14.58
CA GLN A 618 14.45 13.35 14.94
C GLN A 618 13.30 12.72 15.75
N ASN A 619 12.54 13.55 16.47
CA ASN A 619 11.31 13.18 17.16
C ASN A 619 11.43 11.95 18.10
N ILE A 620 12.53 11.87 18.86
CA ILE A 620 12.87 10.73 19.73
C ILE A 620 11.78 10.38 20.74
N ALA A 621 11.06 11.37 21.27
CA ALA A 621 9.93 11.12 22.18
C ALA A 621 8.79 10.38 21.48
N THR A 622 8.47 10.76 20.23
CA THR A 622 7.49 10.07 19.39
C THR A 622 7.96 8.66 19.07
N LEU A 623 9.22 8.50 18.64
CA LEU A 623 9.80 7.18 18.41
C LEU A 623 9.69 6.27 19.64
N THR A 624 10.00 6.78 20.83
CA THR A 624 9.90 6.01 22.08
C THR A 624 8.46 5.57 22.37
N HIS A 625 7.48 6.42 22.08
CA HIS A 625 6.06 6.09 22.23
C HIS A 625 5.62 4.99 21.24
N TRP A 626 6.00 5.12 19.97
CA TRP A 626 5.77 4.08 18.95
C TRP A 626 6.41 2.74 19.32
N GLN A 627 7.67 2.76 19.77
CA GLN A 627 8.38 1.58 20.26
C GLN A 627 7.61 0.87 21.38
N LYS A 628 7.11 1.61 22.37
CA LYS A 628 6.36 1.02 23.49
C LYS A 628 5.10 0.28 23.05
N ILE A 629 4.28 0.88 22.18
CA ILE A 629 3.02 0.25 21.76
C ILE A 629 3.28 -0.89 20.78
N SER A 630 4.25 -0.73 19.88
CA SER A 630 4.58 -1.75 18.89
C SER A 630 5.24 -2.98 19.53
N GLN A 631 6.10 -2.80 20.55
CA GLN A 631 6.62 -3.91 21.35
C GLN A 631 5.52 -4.63 22.14
N PHE A 632 4.54 -3.91 22.67
CA PHE A 632 3.38 -4.51 23.32
C PHE A 632 2.59 -5.37 22.33
N ARG A 633 2.35 -4.85 21.12
CA ARG A 633 1.71 -5.60 20.04
C ARG A 633 2.51 -6.84 19.66
N ALA A 634 3.82 -6.73 19.46
CA ALA A 634 4.69 -7.86 19.11
C ALA A 634 4.67 -8.95 20.19
N ARG A 635 4.53 -8.56 21.45
CA ARG A 635 4.42 -9.46 22.61
C ARG A 635 3.06 -10.14 22.72
N HIS A 636 1.99 -9.53 22.21
CA HIS A 636 0.62 -9.99 22.43
C HIS A 636 -0.14 -10.17 21.12
N PRO A 637 -0.10 -11.38 20.51
CA PRO A 637 -0.93 -11.74 19.36
C PRO A 637 -2.42 -11.42 19.52
N ALA A 638 -2.92 -11.35 20.75
CA ALA A 638 -4.30 -10.96 21.03
C ALA A 638 -4.67 -9.57 20.49
N ILE A 639 -3.74 -8.63 20.36
CA ILE A 639 -4.05 -7.29 19.82
C ILE A 639 -4.61 -7.38 18.39
N GLY A 640 -3.89 -8.05 17.50
CA GLY A 640 -4.27 -8.26 16.12
C GLY A 640 -5.27 -9.39 15.90
N ALA A 641 -5.04 -10.56 16.51
CA ALA A 641 -5.81 -11.78 16.25
C ALA A 641 -7.00 -12.01 17.20
N GLY A 642 -7.03 -11.29 18.33
CA GLY A 642 -7.97 -11.56 19.41
C GLY A 642 -9.35 -10.97 19.22
N LYS A 643 -10.29 -11.52 19.98
CA LYS A 643 -11.65 -10.98 20.09
C LYS A 643 -11.65 -9.77 21.01
N GLN A 644 -12.44 -8.76 20.67
CA GLN A 644 -12.58 -7.55 21.47
C GLN A 644 -13.73 -7.67 22.47
N ASN A 645 -13.48 -7.22 23.70
CA ASN A 645 -14.54 -6.91 24.68
C ASN A 645 -14.36 -5.47 25.19
N THR A 646 -15.24 -4.56 24.78
CA THR A 646 -15.21 -3.15 25.25
C THR A 646 -15.69 -3.07 26.69
N LEU A 647 -15.00 -2.24 27.49
CA LEU A 647 -15.25 -2.09 28.92
C LEU A 647 -16.27 -0.99 29.17
N SER A 648 -17.11 -1.20 30.18
CA SER A 648 -17.94 -0.15 30.76
C SER A 648 -17.15 0.54 31.87
N MET A 649 -16.70 1.77 31.65
CA MET A 649 -15.86 2.51 32.59
C MET A 649 -16.54 3.80 33.03
N LYS A 650 -16.40 4.16 34.31
CA LYS A 650 -16.87 5.46 34.83
C LYS A 650 -16.00 6.63 34.37
N GLN A 651 -14.72 6.36 34.12
CA GLN A 651 -13.70 7.31 33.68
C GLN A 651 -12.79 6.61 32.68
N GLY A 652 -12.52 7.26 31.56
CA GLY A 652 -11.71 6.69 30.48
C GLY A 652 -12.50 5.83 29.48
N TYR A 653 -11.75 5.26 28.54
CA TYR A 653 -12.19 4.29 27.56
C TYR A 653 -11.27 3.07 27.66
N GLY A 654 -11.80 1.86 27.47
CA GLY A 654 -10.94 0.68 27.46
C GLY A 654 -11.60 -0.53 26.83
N PHE A 655 -10.77 -1.50 26.48
CA PHE A 655 -11.16 -2.77 25.92
C PHE A 655 -10.18 -3.87 26.36
N SER A 656 -10.64 -5.11 26.30
CA SER A 656 -9.78 -6.29 26.40
C SER A 656 -9.66 -6.99 25.04
N ARG A 657 -8.56 -7.70 24.86
CA ARG A 657 -8.33 -8.62 23.74
C ARG A 657 -7.95 -9.98 24.30
N GLU A 658 -8.53 -11.02 23.72
CA GLU A 658 -8.25 -12.40 24.07
C GLU A 658 -8.03 -13.24 22.81
N TYR A 659 -6.90 -13.96 22.77
CA TYR A 659 -6.55 -14.93 21.74
C TYR A 659 -5.83 -16.13 22.38
N ALA A 660 -6.49 -17.30 22.38
CA ALA A 660 -6.03 -18.46 23.15
C ALA A 660 -5.76 -18.06 24.62
N ASP A 661 -4.56 -18.31 25.14
CA ASP A 661 -4.17 -17.97 26.51
C ASP A 661 -3.65 -16.53 26.66
N ASP A 662 -3.45 -15.79 25.55
CA ASP A 662 -2.99 -14.41 25.56
C ASP A 662 -4.17 -13.46 25.84
N LYS A 663 -4.12 -12.78 26.98
CA LYS A 663 -5.15 -11.87 27.47
C LYS A 663 -4.53 -10.55 27.88
N VAL A 664 -5.00 -9.48 27.26
CA VAL A 664 -4.55 -8.12 27.54
C VAL A 664 -5.72 -7.17 27.68
N MET A 665 -5.49 -6.07 28.39
CA MET A 665 -6.43 -4.98 28.51
C MET A 665 -5.75 -3.66 28.20
N VAL A 666 -6.40 -2.84 27.38
CA VAL A 666 -5.94 -1.51 27.02
C VAL A 666 -6.92 -0.50 27.56
N VAL A 667 -6.41 0.49 28.29
CA VAL A 667 -7.20 1.57 28.87
C VAL A 667 -6.58 2.89 28.47
N TRP A 668 -7.42 3.84 28.08
CA TRP A 668 -7.08 5.22 27.81
C TRP A 668 -7.83 6.14 28.79
N ALA A 669 -7.07 6.90 29.58
CA ALA A 669 -7.56 7.80 30.61
C ALA A 669 -8.40 8.97 30.06
N GLY A 670 -8.14 9.36 28.81
CA GLY A 670 -8.68 10.57 28.21
C GLY A 670 -7.60 11.59 27.83
N ASN A 671 -8.03 12.71 27.25
CA ASN A 671 -7.15 13.83 26.94
C ASN A 671 -6.68 14.52 28.22
N GLN A 672 -5.40 14.90 28.30
CA GLN A 672 -4.86 15.69 29.42
C GLN A 672 -5.34 17.14 29.37
#